data_AF-A0A2T4WTY6-F1
#
_entry.id   AF-A0A2T4WTY6-F1
#
_cell.length_a   1.000
_cell.length_b   1.000
_cell.length_c   1.000
_cell.angle_alpha   90.00
_cell.angle_beta   90.00
_cell.angle_gamma   90.00
#
_symmetry.space_group_name_H-M   'P 1'
#
loop_
_entity.id
_entity.type
_entity.pdbx_description
1 polymer ?
#
loop_
_entity_poly.entity_id
_entity_poly.type
_entity_poly.pdbx_seq_one_letter_code
_entity_poly.pdbx_strand_id
1 'polypeptide(L)'
;LRSNVISGKGMYKSIDAGKTWEHIGLRDVGQIGAVEIDPTNNNIVWVAAIGNAFGPNKDRGIYKTIDGGLNWEKVLFISDKVGFSDLELLPGNPNIAYAAAWKGERKPWTIISGGNKDEGGIYKTINGGKDWVKLEKGLPKETIGKIDLAVSQSNSSIVYAVIEAPEKEGGLYKSIDQGKSFKQVSDNKGLVNRPFYYTNIELNPSNSDIIFSNANPLLKSIDGGKTWKRMSVPHGDNHDIWINPNDPNLLIQANDGGANVSHNGGETWSTQFNQPTAELYTVEVDDQYPYWLYAGQQDNSSTISVPSFPPSAIQNPGTGWIINTGGCETGPAVPKPGNHNIVYANCKGRFSVFNKLTGTEREYSVGASNIYGHNPKDLKYRFQRVAPVHVSPHNPNVIYHGSQYLHKTITDGLIWETISPDLTAFEDDKQVISGSPITRDITGEEYYSTLYSIRESSLEEGLIWTGSNDGVVSLTKDGGKTWKNVTPKNLPKGGRVESVEPSQFNKAKAYIAVDRHLLSDAKPYIYKTNDYGETWELITTASNGIPADFTTRVMREDPVGQGLLYAGTEFGMFISFNDGETWDKFQQNLPVTPITDLKIFRGDLVISTMGRGFWILDNITSLRQQQISDLKNTPYLFKPDTTIRYRYPNVSSRTFPNYPSTSVIMDFFIPEGTKGGIQLEILNTNKEALATILSDSTQLKSSVKEVEDMQLSQILRFVDSKLEDKPGLNRFEWDLRQKGAWVKDEKRRYKNGPMVAPGTYIAKLTVGEQFFEQSFEIVMDPRVEEAGIKKEDIETQILMQNKVIDLLSEARMLEADLEKEAKSLKDKKAKDKVSRLEKVEAVLKQLKSDEGAYPKPMLVSQISYLLNVISGADQVPGKDATDRLSDLQFQFNKVKQEAKE
;
A
#
# COMPACT_ATOMS: atom_id res chain seq x y z
N LEU A 1 -16.47 13.39 11.56
CA LEU A 1 -15.42 12.93 12.49
C LEU A 1 -15.67 11.49 12.96
N ARG A 2 -14.99 10.50 12.34
CA ARG A 2 -15.00 9.08 12.77
C ARG A 2 -14.00 8.85 13.92
N SER A 3 -14.03 7.68 14.57
CA SER A 3 -13.11 7.30 15.66
C SER A 3 -11.66 7.12 15.22
N ASN A 4 -11.43 6.67 13.97
CA ASN A 4 -10.10 6.47 13.39
C ASN A 4 -9.66 7.65 12.50
N VAL A 5 -10.00 8.89 12.88
CA VAL A 5 -9.72 10.06 12.04
C VAL A 5 -8.22 10.31 11.92
N ILE A 6 -7.74 10.49 10.69
CA ILE A 6 -6.36 10.88 10.37
C ILE A 6 -6.27 12.40 10.42
N SER A 7 -5.24 12.94 11.08
CA SER A 7 -5.07 14.40 11.16
C SER A 7 -4.31 14.95 9.97
N GLY A 8 -4.90 15.94 9.27
CA GLY A 8 -4.20 16.69 8.23
C GLY A 8 -3.17 17.67 8.78
N LYS A 9 -2.36 18.25 7.88
CA LYS A 9 -1.34 19.28 8.17
C LYS A 9 -1.68 20.62 7.50
N GLY A 10 -2.95 21.02 7.53
CA GLY A 10 -3.41 22.29 6.96
C GLY A 10 -3.68 22.25 5.46
N MET A 11 -3.51 23.40 4.81
CA MET A 11 -3.90 23.65 3.42
C MET A 11 -2.76 23.40 2.44
N TYR A 12 -3.09 22.76 1.32
CA TYR A 12 -2.19 22.55 0.19
C TYR A 12 -2.81 23.09 -1.09
N LYS A 13 -1.99 23.59 -2.00
CA LYS A 13 -2.40 24.14 -3.30
C LYS A 13 -1.67 23.45 -4.43
N SER A 14 -2.41 23.17 -5.50
CA SER A 14 -1.87 22.76 -6.78
C SER A 14 -2.41 23.68 -7.87
N ILE A 15 -1.54 24.05 -8.81
CA ILE A 15 -1.88 24.84 -10.01
C ILE A 15 -1.59 24.07 -11.30
N ASP A 16 -1.30 22.77 -11.19
CA ASP A 16 -0.88 21.89 -12.28
C ASP A 16 -1.68 20.59 -12.36
N ALA A 17 -2.96 20.68 -11.94
CA ALA A 17 -3.91 19.57 -11.87
C ALA A 17 -3.49 18.43 -10.94
N GLY A 18 -2.88 18.78 -9.79
CA GLY A 18 -2.56 17.85 -8.71
C GLY A 18 -1.23 17.11 -8.89
N LYS A 19 -0.39 17.50 -9.85
CA LYS A 19 0.93 16.88 -10.06
C LYS A 19 1.90 17.29 -8.95
N THR A 20 1.85 18.55 -8.53
CA THR A 20 2.60 19.07 -7.39
C THR A 20 1.69 19.81 -6.43
N TRP A 21 2.06 19.78 -5.15
CA TRP A 21 1.32 20.40 -4.06
C TRP A 21 2.27 21.23 -3.19
N GLU A 22 1.89 22.48 -2.93
CA GLU A 22 2.60 23.39 -2.04
C GLU A 22 1.78 23.57 -0.76
N HIS A 23 2.42 23.45 0.40
CA HIS A 23 1.77 23.76 1.67
C HIS A 23 1.63 25.28 1.83
N ILE A 24 0.39 25.75 1.98
CA ILE A 24 0.04 27.19 2.01
C ILE A 24 -0.49 27.65 3.37
N GLY A 25 -0.20 26.93 4.46
CA GLY A 25 -0.50 27.37 5.82
C GLY A 25 -1.63 26.60 6.52
N LEU A 26 -2.09 27.16 7.64
CA LEU A 26 -3.06 26.51 8.54
C LEU A 26 -2.60 25.16 9.10
N ARG A 27 -1.27 24.98 9.28
CA ARG A 27 -0.66 23.70 9.69
C ARG A 27 -1.32 23.05 10.92
N ASP A 28 -1.72 23.86 11.89
CA ASP A 28 -2.19 23.40 13.21
C ASP A 28 -3.73 23.37 13.35
N VAL A 29 -4.48 23.64 12.29
CA VAL A 29 -5.97 23.69 12.38
C VAL A 29 -6.60 22.31 12.55
N GLY A 30 -5.88 21.23 12.24
CA GLY A 30 -6.42 19.86 12.30
C GLY A 30 -7.42 19.61 11.18
N GLN A 31 -8.68 19.34 11.55
CA GLN A 31 -9.70 18.95 10.59
C GLN A 31 -10.36 20.16 9.91
N ILE A 32 -10.55 20.03 8.59
CA ILE A 32 -11.20 21.01 7.73
C ILE A 32 -12.55 20.44 7.32
N GLY A 33 -13.61 21.23 7.52
CA GLY A 33 -14.98 20.88 7.15
C GLY A 33 -15.31 21.21 5.70
N ALA A 34 -14.93 22.42 5.25
CA ALA A 34 -15.20 22.93 3.91
C ALA A 34 -14.08 23.87 3.42
N VAL A 35 -13.92 23.95 2.10
CA VAL A 35 -12.99 24.85 1.41
C VAL A 35 -13.73 25.50 0.25
N GLU A 36 -13.96 26.81 0.36
CA GLU A 36 -14.70 27.56 -0.66
C GLU A 36 -13.78 28.53 -1.40
N ILE A 37 -13.81 28.46 -2.73
CA ILE A 37 -13.07 29.38 -3.60
C ILE A 37 -14.05 30.40 -4.16
N ASP A 38 -13.72 31.69 -4.03
CA ASP A 38 -14.54 32.76 -4.60
C ASP A 38 -14.62 32.61 -6.13
N PRO A 39 -15.84 32.52 -6.71
CA PRO A 39 -16.03 32.27 -8.13
C PRO A 39 -15.59 33.44 -9.03
N THR A 40 -15.34 34.62 -8.45
CA THR A 40 -14.93 35.83 -9.16
C THR A 40 -13.44 36.12 -9.02
N ASN A 41 -12.76 35.54 -8.01
CA ASN A 41 -11.33 35.69 -7.79
C ASN A 41 -10.75 34.49 -7.05
N ASN A 42 -10.02 33.63 -7.78
CA ASN A 42 -9.42 32.40 -7.25
C ASN A 42 -8.31 32.61 -6.19
N ASN A 43 -7.89 33.85 -5.93
CA ASN A 43 -7.01 34.16 -4.80
C ASN A 43 -7.77 34.34 -3.48
N ILE A 44 -9.10 34.47 -3.53
CA ILE A 44 -9.93 34.53 -2.34
C ILE A 44 -10.42 33.12 -2.04
N VAL A 45 -9.97 32.57 -0.91
CA VAL A 45 -10.33 31.23 -0.47
C VAL A 45 -10.74 31.30 0.99
N TRP A 46 -11.77 30.55 1.35
CA TRP A 46 -12.28 30.41 2.70
C TRP A 46 -12.14 28.97 3.17
N VAL A 47 -11.93 28.80 4.47
CA VAL A 47 -11.75 27.49 5.09
C VAL A 47 -12.58 27.42 6.37
N ALA A 48 -13.46 26.44 6.46
CA ALA A 48 -14.13 26.07 7.69
C ALA A 48 -13.25 25.09 8.48
N ALA A 49 -12.61 25.57 9.54
CA ALA A 49 -11.78 24.74 10.40
C ALA A 49 -12.61 24.17 11.55
N ILE A 50 -12.77 22.84 11.55
CA ILE A 50 -13.36 22.09 12.66
C ILE A 50 -12.43 22.14 13.87
N GLY A 51 -11.11 21.98 13.66
CA GLY A 51 -10.13 21.94 14.75
C GLY A 51 -9.46 20.58 14.95
N ASN A 52 -8.65 20.50 15.99
CA ASN A 52 -8.17 19.22 16.52
C ASN A 52 -9.37 18.44 17.07
N ALA A 53 -9.64 17.25 16.51
CA ALA A 53 -10.78 16.44 16.94
C ALA A 53 -10.68 16.00 18.41
N PHE A 54 -9.49 15.89 18.98
CA PHE A 54 -9.26 15.20 20.26
C PHE A 54 -9.15 16.11 21.49
N GLY A 55 -9.18 17.43 21.27
CA GLY A 55 -9.18 18.39 22.36
C GLY A 55 -9.47 19.82 21.92
N PRO A 56 -9.64 20.74 22.89
CA PRO A 56 -9.79 22.15 22.62
C PRO A 56 -8.52 22.72 21.95
N ASN A 57 -8.69 23.57 20.94
CA ASN A 57 -7.59 24.27 20.31
C ASN A 57 -8.03 25.64 19.79
N LYS A 58 -7.15 26.63 19.90
CA LYS A 58 -7.43 28.01 19.48
C LYS A 58 -7.57 28.16 17.95
N ASP A 59 -7.14 27.18 17.17
CA ASP A 59 -7.06 27.25 15.71
C ASP A 59 -8.37 26.90 14.99
N ARG A 60 -9.44 26.62 15.73
CA ARG A 60 -10.80 26.54 15.20
C ARG A 60 -11.25 27.89 14.63
N GLY A 61 -12.17 27.87 13.66
CA GLY A 61 -12.76 29.09 13.11
C GLY A 61 -13.00 29.05 11.61
N ILE A 62 -13.48 30.17 11.07
CA ILE A 62 -13.46 30.43 9.62
C ILE A 62 -12.21 31.23 9.30
N TYR A 63 -11.44 30.76 8.34
CA TYR A 63 -10.28 31.46 7.80
C TYR A 63 -10.56 31.95 6.39
N LYS A 64 -9.93 33.06 6.02
CA LYS A 64 -9.99 33.64 4.70
C LYS A 64 -8.60 34.09 4.26
N THR A 65 -8.25 33.80 3.03
CA THR A 65 -7.13 34.41 2.31
C THR A 65 -7.67 35.26 1.16
N ILE A 66 -6.93 36.28 0.75
CA ILE A 66 -7.22 37.11 -0.43
C ILE A 66 -6.05 37.14 -1.42
N ASP A 67 -4.95 36.46 -1.09
CA ASP A 67 -3.69 36.44 -1.82
C ASP A 67 -3.28 35.00 -2.21
N GLY A 68 -4.27 34.12 -2.34
CA GLY A 68 -4.09 32.77 -2.86
C GLY A 68 -3.38 31.82 -1.90
N GLY A 69 -3.44 32.10 -0.59
CA GLY A 69 -2.90 31.28 0.49
C GLY A 69 -1.60 31.76 1.11
N LEU A 70 -1.09 32.94 0.74
CA LEU A 70 0.13 33.48 1.34
C LEU A 70 -0.11 33.95 2.78
N ASN A 71 -1.26 34.57 3.01
CA ASN A 71 -1.70 35.00 4.33
C ASN A 71 -3.14 34.53 4.60
N TRP A 72 -3.41 34.15 5.85
CA TRP A 72 -4.72 33.72 6.33
C TRP A 72 -5.19 34.58 7.49
N GLU A 73 -6.40 35.10 7.40
CA GLU A 73 -7.09 35.83 8.44
C GLU A 73 -8.19 34.95 9.05
N LYS A 74 -8.26 34.88 10.39
CA LYS A 74 -9.37 34.23 11.09
C LYS A 74 -10.53 35.23 11.21
N VAL A 75 -11.56 35.04 10.40
CA VAL A 75 -12.68 35.98 10.24
C VAL A 75 -13.90 35.62 11.10
N LEU A 76 -13.94 34.41 11.67
CA LEU A 76 -14.96 34.02 12.66
C LEU A 76 -14.37 33.03 13.66
N PHE A 77 -14.61 33.29 14.94
CA PHE A 77 -14.19 32.44 16.06
C PHE A 77 -15.27 32.45 17.14
N ILE A 78 -15.62 31.28 17.68
CA ILE A 78 -16.60 31.15 18.77
C ILE A 78 -15.88 30.80 20.07
N SER A 79 -15.15 29.67 20.08
CA SER A 79 -14.33 29.23 21.21
C SER A 79 -13.32 28.18 20.75
N ASP A 80 -12.46 27.73 21.67
CA ASP A 80 -11.51 26.64 21.43
C ASP A 80 -12.17 25.24 21.34
N LYS A 81 -13.47 25.13 21.63
CA LYS A 81 -14.26 23.89 21.58
C LYS A 81 -15.24 23.82 20.42
N VAL A 82 -15.46 24.93 19.72
CA VAL A 82 -16.47 25.05 18.67
C VAL A 82 -15.78 25.43 17.37
N GLY A 83 -15.80 24.51 16.40
CA GLY A 83 -15.30 24.72 15.05
C GLY A 83 -16.43 24.90 14.06
N PHE A 84 -16.11 24.80 12.78
CA PHE A 84 -17.08 24.90 11.70
C PHE A 84 -17.05 23.66 10.82
N SER A 85 -18.17 22.97 10.69
CA SER A 85 -18.29 21.75 9.88
C SER A 85 -18.48 22.04 8.40
N ASP A 86 -18.99 23.23 8.07
CA ASP A 86 -19.36 23.59 6.71
C ASP A 86 -19.41 25.13 6.53
N LEU A 87 -19.25 25.58 5.28
CA LEU A 87 -19.27 26.98 4.84
C LEU A 87 -19.73 27.04 3.38
N GLU A 88 -20.74 27.87 3.12
CA GLU A 88 -21.31 28.04 1.79
C GLU A 88 -21.32 29.52 1.37
N LEU A 89 -20.87 29.79 0.14
CA LEU A 89 -20.94 31.12 -0.48
C LEU A 89 -22.25 31.26 -1.26
N LEU A 90 -22.89 32.43 -1.21
CA LEU A 90 -24.04 32.70 -2.07
C LEU A 90 -23.59 32.79 -3.54
N PRO A 91 -24.11 31.93 -4.45
CA PRO A 91 -23.76 32.02 -5.86
C PRO A 91 -24.10 33.39 -6.44
N GLY A 92 -23.13 34.00 -7.12
CA GLY A 92 -23.26 35.34 -7.71
C GLY A 92 -23.03 36.53 -6.76
N ASN A 93 -22.92 36.31 -5.45
CA ASN A 93 -22.48 37.34 -4.50
C ASN A 93 -21.68 36.72 -3.33
N PRO A 94 -20.37 36.48 -3.51
CA PRO A 94 -19.53 35.82 -2.50
C PRO A 94 -19.23 36.68 -1.25
N ASN A 95 -19.74 37.92 -1.17
CA ASN A 95 -19.73 38.67 0.09
C ASN A 95 -20.76 38.13 1.11
N ILE A 96 -21.77 37.41 0.61
CA ILE A 96 -22.75 36.72 1.45
C ILE A 96 -22.28 35.27 1.61
N ALA A 97 -22.06 34.85 2.85
CA ALA A 97 -21.67 33.49 3.18
C ALA A 97 -22.39 33.01 4.45
N TYR A 98 -22.56 31.70 4.55
CA TYR A 98 -23.20 31.02 5.67
C TYR A 98 -22.24 29.98 6.23
N ALA A 99 -22.02 29.98 7.55
CA ALA A 99 -21.11 29.08 8.22
C ALA A 99 -21.84 28.25 9.28
N ALA A 100 -21.57 26.95 9.33
CA ALA A 100 -22.18 25.99 10.25
C ALA A 100 -21.23 25.69 11.42
N ALA A 101 -21.51 26.26 12.59
CA ALA A 101 -20.74 26.02 13.80
C ALA A 101 -21.12 24.69 14.45
N TRP A 102 -20.11 23.94 14.90
CA TRP A 102 -20.28 22.63 15.50
C TRP A 102 -19.30 22.38 16.66
N LYS A 103 -19.84 21.99 17.81
CA LYS A 103 -19.08 21.38 18.90
C LYS A 103 -18.90 19.89 18.66
N GLY A 104 -17.82 19.55 17.95
CA GLY A 104 -17.38 18.18 17.72
C GLY A 104 -16.08 17.89 18.47
N GLU A 105 -16.10 16.86 19.31
CA GLU A 105 -14.92 16.34 20.02
C GLU A 105 -14.94 14.80 20.07
N ARG A 106 -13.81 14.18 19.77
CA ARG A 106 -13.55 12.74 19.88
C ARG A 106 -12.69 12.46 21.09
N LYS A 107 -12.94 11.33 21.73
CA LYS A 107 -12.09 10.67 22.71
C LYS A 107 -11.91 9.22 22.27
N PRO A 108 -10.89 8.50 22.79
CA PRO A 108 -10.77 7.07 22.54
C PRO A 108 -12.02 6.27 22.94
N TRP A 109 -12.78 6.76 23.93
CA TRP A 109 -13.95 6.08 24.50
C TRP A 109 -15.31 6.70 24.15
N THR A 110 -15.36 7.84 23.44
CA THR A 110 -16.64 8.48 23.12
C THR A 110 -16.53 9.51 21.99
N ILE A 111 -17.66 9.88 21.40
CA ILE A 111 -17.83 11.14 20.68
C ILE A 111 -18.81 12.07 21.41
N ILE A 112 -18.43 13.33 21.43
CA ILE A 112 -19.27 14.46 21.80
C ILE A 112 -19.65 15.18 20.49
N SER A 113 -20.93 15.10 20.10
CA SER A 113 -21.47 15.77 18.92
C SER A 113 -22.65 16.66 19.32
N GLY A 114 -22.37 17.95 19.36
CA GLY A 114 -23.34 18.97 19.73
C GLY A 114 -23.15 19.54 21.14
N GLY A 115 -23.78 20.67 21.36
CA GLY A 115 -23.75 21.41 22.62
C GLY A 115 -25.02 22.22 22.81
N ASN A 116 -24.99 23.11 23.79
CA ASN A 116 -26.08 24.08 23.92
C ASN A 116 -26.13 25.00 22.68
N LYS A 117 -27.21 25.75 22.50
CA LYS A 117 -27.39 26.64 21.34
C LYS A 117 -26.23 27.59 21.09
N ASP A 118 -25.46 28.00 22.09
CA ASP A 118 -24.31 28.91 21.96
C ASP A 118 -23.02 28.22 21.51
N GLU A 119 -23.02 26.88 21.54
CA GLU A 119 -21.93 26.02 21.09
C GLU A 119 -22.16 25.44 19.69
N GLY A 120 -23.01 26.07 18.88
CA GLY A 120 -23.28 25.71 17.49
C GLY A 120 -24.19 26.69 16.76
N GLY A 121 -24.74 26.24 15.63
CA GLY A 121 -25.72 26.99 14.84
C GLY A 121 -25.18 27.62 13.56
N ILE A 122 -26.01 28.40 12.90
CA ILE A 122 -25.72 28.98 11.58
C ILE A 122 -25.37 30.45 11.73
N TYR A 123 -24.28 30.88 11.11
CA TYR A 123 -23.81 32.27 11.10
C TYR A 123 -23.82 32.80 9.67
N LYS A 124 -24.17 34.08 9.50
CA LYS A 124 -24.22 34.74 8.19
C LYS A 124 -23.40 36.02 8.17
N THR A 125 -22.59 36.18 7.14
CA THR A 125 -22.00 37.46 6.75
C THR A 125 -22.70 38.00 5.50
N ILE A 126 -22.70 39.32 5.33
CA ILE A 126 -23.10 39.99 4.08
C ILE A 126 -22.01 40.91 3.52
N ASN A 127 -20.87 41.02 4.20
CA ASN A 127 -19.80 41.97 3.91
C ASN A 127 -18.43 41.29 3.75
N GLY A 128 -18.42 40.04 3.27
CA GLY A 128 -17.20 39.30 2.97
C GLY A 128 -16.43 38.87 4.21
N GLY A 129 -17.10 38.68 5.35
CA GLY A 129 -16.54 38.07 6.57
C GLY A 129 -16.11 39.08 7.62
N LYS A 130 -16.35 40.38 7.41
CA LYS A 130 -15.99 41.42 8.39
C LYS A 130 -16.85 41.33 9.65
N ASP A 131 -18.15 41.07 9.48
CA ASP A 131 -19.09 40.89 10.58
C ASP A 131 -20.01 39.69 10.32
N TRP A 132 -20.45 39.05 11.41
CA TRP A 132 -21.29 37.86 11.38
C TRP A 132 -22.51 38.00 12.29
N VAL A 133 -23.65 37.51 11.81
CA VAL A 133 -24.91 37.45 12.56
C VAL A 133 -25.32 35.99 12.72
N LYS A 134 -25.59 35.57 13.95
CA LYS A 134 -26.15 34.25 14.23
C LYS A 134 -27.62 34.18 13.84
N LEU A 135 -28.01 33.13 13.14
CA LEU A 135 -29.39 32.89 12.71
C LEU A 135 -30.08 31.99 13.75
N GLU A 136 -31.26 32.39 14.23
CA GLU A 136 -31.97 31.68 15.30
C GLU A 136 -33.44 31.37 14.98
N LYS A 137 -34.07 32.15 14.09
CA LYS A 137 -35.52 32.10 13.89
C LYS A 137 -35.93 30.83 13.15
N GLY A 138 -36.65 29.95 13.85
CA GLY A 138 -37.19 28.71 13.29
C GLY A 138 -36.21 27.53 13.29
N LEU A 139 -35.11 27.64 14.05
CA LEU A 139 -34.11 26.59 14.28
C LEU A 139 -34.28 25.98 15.69
N PRO A 140 -33.65 24.81 15.98
CA PRO A 140 -33.61 24.21 17.31
C PRO A 140 -33.09 25.18 18.39
N LYS A 141 -33.70 25.16 19.57
CA LYS A 141 -33.48 26.20 20.61
C LYS A 141 -32.58 25.80 21.76
N GLU A 142 -32.50 24.53 22.10
CA GLU A 142 -31.80 24.07 23.31
C GLU A 142 -30.44 23.45 22.97
N THR A 143 -30.47 22.33 22.26
CA THR A 143 -29.28 21.54 21.90
C THR A 143 -29.18 21.44 20.39
N ILE A 144 -27.99 21.70 19.84
CA ILE A 144 -27.73 21.67 18.41
C ILE A 144 -26.43 20.93 18.10
N GLY A 145 -26.47 20.06 17.10
CA GLY A 145 -25.37 19.19 16.67
C GLY A 145 -24.70 19.66 15.39
N LYS A 146 -24.16 18.71 14.61
CA LYS A 146 -23.57 19.02 13.29
C LYS A 146 -24.64 19.58 12.35
N ILE A 147 -24.24 20.56 11.54
CA ILE A 147 -25.07 21.16 10.49
C ILE A 147 -24.29 21.13 9.18
N ASP A 148 -25.02 20.93 8.10
CA ASP A 148 -24.54 21.11 6.74
C ASP A 148 -25.56 21.93 5.95
N LEU A 149 -25.06 22.79 5.09
CA LEU A 149 -25.78 23.85 4.42
C LEU A 149 -25.77 23.60 2.91
N ALA A 150 -26.82 24.04 2.24
CA ALA A 150 -26.76 24.16 0.78
C ALA A 150 -27.50 25.41 0.31
N VAL A 151 -26.80 26.24 -0.45
CA VAL A 151 -27.30 27.54 -0.92
C VAL A 151 -27.68 27.43 -2.40
N SER A 152 -28.90 27.84 -2.73
CA SER A 152 -29.42 27.61 -4.08
C SER A 152 -28.77 28.54 -5.12
N GLN A 153 -28.20 27.93 -6.17
CA GLN A 153 -27.74 28.64 -7.37
C GLN A 153 -28.90 29.16 -8.22
N SER A 154 -30.01 28.42 -8.32
CA SER A 154 -31.19 28.79 -9.11
C SER A 154 -32.07 29.86 -8.45
N ASN A 155 -32.01 30.01 -7.12
CA ASN A 155 -32.76 31.02 -6.39
C ASN A 155 -32.02 31.45 -5.12
N SER A 156 -31.38 32.63 -5.19
CA SER A 156 -30.58 33.21 -4.10
C SER A 156 -31.33 33.40 -2.78
N SER A 157 -32.67 33.32 -2.75
CA SER A 157 -33.46 33.41 -1.51
C SER A 157 -33.52 32.11 -0.72
N ILE A 158 -33.16 30.97 -1.33
CA ILE A 158 -33.32 29.64 -0.76
C ILE A 158 -32.00 29.18 -0.12
N VAL A 159 -32.10 28.75 1.14
CA VAL A 159 -31.03 28.09 1.88
C VAL A 159 -31.62 26.87 2.57
N TYR A 160 -30.97 25.73 2.40
CA TYR A 160 -31.29 24.51 3.13
C TYR A 160 -30.25 24.26 4.22
N ALA A 161 -30.70 23.64 5.32
CA ALA A 161 -29.82 23.18 6.39
C ALA A 161 -30.30 21.82 6.88
N VAL A 162 -29.44 20.81 6.86
CA VAL A 162 -29.68 19.54 7.57
C VAL A 162 -29.02 19.62 8.94
N ILE A 163 -29.78 19.31 9.99
CA ILE A 163 -29.39 19.62 11.36
C ILE A 163 -29.54 18.39 12.24
N GLU A 164 -28.44 17.99 12.90
CA GLU A 164 -28.51 17.11 14.06
C GLU A 164 -29.12 17.86 15.25
N ALA A 165 -30.24 17.38 15.76
CA ALA A 165 -30.89 17.90 16.96
C ALA A 165 -31.72 16.79 17.63
N PRO A 166 -32.08 16.94 18.92
CA PRO A 166 -32.83 15.92 19.65
C PRO A 166 -34.17 15.58 19.02
N GLU A 167 -34.55 14.30 19.12
CA GLU A 167 -35.87 13.79 18.77
C GLU A 167 -36.34 14.21 17.36
N LYS A 168 -37.46 14.94 17.26
CA LYS A 168 -38.04 15.39 16.01
C LYS A 168 -37.52 16.74 15.54
N GLU A 169 -36.66 17.41 16.30
CA GLU A 169 -36.04 18.66 15.85
C GLU A 169 -34.91 18.39 14.84
N GLY A 170 -34.37 17.17 14.79
CA GLY A 170 -33.40 16.77 13.78
C GLY A 170 -34.02 16.62 12.39
N GLY A 171 -33.28 17.01 11.34
CA GLY A 171 -33.70 16.83 9.95
C GLY A 171 -33.44 18.06 9.07
N LEU A 172 -34.24 18.22 8.02
CA LEU A 172 -34.05 19.25 7.00
C LEU A 172 -34.89 20.50 7.27
N TYR A 173 -34.25 21.65 7.18
CA TYR A 173 -34.83 22.98 7.31
C TYR A 173 -34.66 23.76 6.00
N LYS A 174 -35.66 24.57 5.65
CA LYS A 174 -35.64 25.45 4.47
C LYS A 174 -35.88 26.89 4.90
N SER A 175 -35.06 27.80 4.38
CA SER A 175 -35.33 29.23 4.35
C SER A 175 -35.69 29.64 2.92
N ILE A 176 -36.59 30.62 2.81
CA ILE A 176 -36.99 31.27 1.54
C ILE A 176 -36.72 32.78 1.57
N ASP A 177 -35.99 33.25 2.58
CA ASP A 177 -35.72 34.66 2.86
C ASP A 177 -34.24 34.92 3.19
N GLN A 178 -33.34 34.12 2.60
CA GLN A 178 -31.89 34.17 2.80
C GLN A 178 -31.44 33.98 4.25
N GLY A 179 -32.09 33.05 4.95
CA GLY A 179 -31.75 32.68 6.33
C GLY A 179 -32.32 33.62 7.41
N LYS A 180 -33.19 34.58 7.06
CA LYS A 180 -33.86 35.40 8.10
C LYS A 180 -34.80 34.54 8.95
N SER A 181 -35.40 33.51 8.37
CA SER A 181 -36.13 32.47 9.08
C SER A 181 -36.06 31.12 8.37
N PHE A 182 -36.11 30.05 9.17
CA PHE A 182 -36.16 28.67 8.70
C PHE A 182 -37.49 28.00 9.08
N LYS A 183 -37.87 26.99 8.31
CA LYS A 183 -38.96 26.07 8.62
C LYS A 183 -38.48 24.63 8.41
N GLN A 184 -38.72 23.77 9.39
CA GLN A 184 -38.47 22.33 9.21
C GLN A 184 -39.40 21.78 8.12
N VAL A 185 -38.83 21.09 7.13
CA VAL A 185 -39.54 20.47 6.02
C VAL A 185 -39.51 18.94 6.08
N SER A 186 -38.58 18.35 6.84
CA SER A 186 -38.49 16.90 7.05
C SER A 186 -37.86 16.56 8.40
N ASP A 187 -38.44 15.59 9.09
CA ASP A 187 -37.88 14.91 10.28
C ASP A 187 -37.42 13.48 9.96
N ASN A 188 -37.16 13.19 8.68
CA ASN A 188 -36.74 11.86 8.25
C ASN A 188 -35.38 11.50 8.88
N LYS A 189 -35.39 10.48 9.74
CA LYS A 189 -34.21 10.00 10.47
C LYS A 189 -33.06 9.56 9.56
N GLY A 190 -33.34 9.19 8.30
CA GLY A 190 -32.30 8.85 7.32
C GLY A 190 -31.37 10.00 6.98
N LEU A 191 -31.79 11.26 7.20
CA LEU A 191 -31.00 12.47 6.91
C LEU A 191 -29.95 12.78 7.99
N VAL A 192 -30.13 12.21 9.18
CA VAL A 192 -29.31 12.48 10.37
C VAL A 192 -28.94 11.16 11.09
N ASN A 193 -28.80 10.09 10.32
CA ASN A 193 -28.29 8.83 10.84
C ASN A 193 -26.77 8.97 11.08
N ARG A 194 -26.27 8.76 12.30
CA ARG A 194 -24.84 8.96 12.67
C ARG A 194 -24.29 10.31 12.15
N PRO A 195 -24.87 11.44 12.55
CA PRO A 195 -24.71 12.73 11.87
C PRO A 195 -23.31 13.34 11.95
N PHE A 196 -22.54 13.04 13.00
CA PHE A 196 -21.11 13.36 13.06
C PHE A 196 -20.31 12.75 11.89
N TYR A 197 -20.86 11.76 11.20
CA TYR A 197 -20.30 11.06 10.03
C TYR A 197 -21.13 11.35 8.77
N TYR A 198 -22.47 11.23 8.82
CA TYR A 198 -23.37 11.48 7.69
C TYR A 198 -24.35 12.64 7.95
N THR A 199 -24.00 13.84 7.51
CA THR A 199 -24.88 15.02 7.55
C THR A 199 -24.33 15.97 6.50
N ASN A 200 -24.69 15.67 5.25
CA ASN A 200 -24.22 16.36 4.06
C ASN A 200 -25.38 16.42 3.04
N ILE A 201 -25.67 17.59 2.47
CA ILE A 201 -26.71 17.82 1.47
C ILE A 201 -26.18 18.64 0.30
N GLU A 202 -26.72 18.39 -0.89
CA GLU A 202 -26.39 19.15 -2.10
C GLU A 202 -27.66 19.45 -2.89
N LEU A 203 -27.70 20.61 -3.56
CA LEU A 203 -28.85 21.03 -4.36
C LEU A 203 -28.59 20.87 -5.85
N ASN A 204 -29.62 20.51 -6.60
CA ASN A 204 -29.52 20.62 -8.05
C ASN A 204 -29.35 22.10 -8.45
N PRO A 205 -28.31 22.44 -9.23
CA PRO A 205 -27.96 23.83 -9.55
C PRO A 205 -29.06 24.55 -10.35
N SER A 206 -29.85 23.81 -11.13
CA SER A 206 -30.97 24.34 -11.94
C SER A 206 -32.32 24.33 -11.22
N ASN A 207 -32.48 23.57 -10.14
CA ASN A 207 -33.75 23.43 -9.42
C ASN A 207 -33.55 23.10 -7.93
N SER A 208 -33.75 24.10 -7.07
CA SER A 208 -33.59 23.99 -5.63
C SER A 208 -34.53 23.00 -4.91
N ASP A 209 -35.59 22.51 -5.57
CA ASP A 209 -36.47 21.50 -4.97
C ASP A 209 -35.94 20.06 -5.15
N ILE A 210 -34.89 19.88 -5.95
CA ILE A 210 -34.16 18.62 -6.06
C ILE A 210 -32.96 18.65 -5.11
N ILE A 211 -32.97 17.77 -4.12
CA ILE A 211 -32.01 17.75 -3.02
C ILE A 211 -31.42 16.34 -2.92
N PHE A 212 -30.12 16.25 -2.75
CA PHE A 212 -29.41 15.02 -2.42
C PHE A 212 -28.97 15.08 -0.97
N SER A 213 -29.11 13.97 -0.25
CA SER A 213 -28.60 13.83 1.12
C SER A 213 -27.62 12.66 1.11
N ASN A 214 -26.36 13.00 1.32
CA ASN A 214 -25.24 12.08 1.40
C ASN A 214 -25.25 11.43 2.79
N ALA A 215 -25.77 10.21 2.83
CA ALA A 215 -25.85 9.41 4.03
C ALA A 215 -25.72 7.92 3.72
N ASN A 216 -25.93 7.08 4.72
CA ASN A 216 -26.13 5.65 4.52
C ASN A 216 -27.63 5.30 4.65
N PRO A 217 -28.40 5.22 3.53
CA PRO A 217 -27.99 5.32 2.12
C PRO A 217 -28.05 6.75 1.52
N LEU A 218 -27.56 6.94 0.28
CA LEU A 218 -27.78 8.17 -0.50
C LEU A 218 -29.28 8.37 -0.77
N LEU A 219 -29.82 9.54 -0.41
CA LEU A 219 -31.22 9.89 -0.59
C LEU A 219 -31.38 11.06 -1.55
N LYS A 220 -32.45 11.03 -2.36
CA LYS A 220 -32.84 12.12 -3.26
C LYS A 220 -34.29 12.54 -3.01
N SER A 221 -34.51 13.83 -2.93
CA SER A 221 -35.82 14.47 -2.96
C SER A 221 -36.00 15.24 -4.26
N ILE A 222 -37.24 15.37 -4.72
CA ILE A 222 -37.63 16.16 -5.90
C ILE A 222 -38.78 17.14 -5.60
N ASP A 223 -39.15 17.28 -4.33
CA ASP A 223 -40.30 18.08 -3.86
C ASP A 223 -39.92 19.05 -2.73
N GLY A 224 -38.65 19.47 -2.73
CA GLY A 224 -38.09 20.40 -1.76
C GLY A 224 -37.81 19.79 -0.40
N GLY A 225 -37.59 18.47 -0.33
CA GLY A 225 -37.20 17.74 0.87
C GLY A 225 -38.36 17.09 1.63
N LYS A 226 -39.58 17.09 1.09
CA LYS A 226 -40.76 16.53 1.79
C LYS A 226 -40.78 15.02 1.73
N THR A 227 -40.45 14.46 0.57
CA THR A 227 -40.31 13.00 0.36
C THR A 227 -38.93 12.66 -0.16
N TRP A 228 -38.46 11.45 0.18
CA TRP A 228 -37.11 10.98 -0.11
C TRP A 228 -37.14 9.58 -0.73
N LYS A 229 -36.30 9.37 -1.74
CA LYS A 229 -36.08 8.07 -2.37
C LYS A 229 -34.60 7.72 -2.29
N ARG A 230 -34.31 6.45 -1.97
CA ARG A 230 -32.95 5.93 -2.04
C ARG A 230 -32.47 5.92 -3.49
N MET A 231 -31.23 6.36 -3.69
CA MET A 231 -30.48 6.13 -4.93
C MET A 231 -29.59 4.90 -4.77
N SER A 232 -29.50 4.09 -5.82
CA SER A 232 -28.55 2.98 -5.86
C SER A 232 -27.21 3.50 -6.35
N VAL A 233 -26.16 3.20 -5.59
CA VAL A 233 -24.77 3.59 -5.85
C VAL A 233 -23.88 2.34 -5.74
N PRO A 234 -22.69 2.32 -6.36
CA PRO A 234 -21.79 1.17 -6.32
C PRO A 234 -21.38 0.71 -4.92
N HIS A 235 -21.37 1.63 -3.94
CA HIS A 235 -20.93 1.37 -2.57
C HIS A 235 -21.71 2.23 -1.55
N GLY A 236 -21.80 1.75 -0.31
CA GLY A 236 -22.49 2.44 0.80
C GLY A 236 -21.65 3.57 1.41
N ASP A 237 -22.14 4.19 2.49
CA ASP A 237 -21.44 5.25 3.24
C ASP A 237 -21.05 6.45 2.39
N ASN A 238 -22.07 7.22 1.99
CA ASN A 238 -21.94 8.33 1.05
C ASN A 238 -21.66 9.63 1.80
N HIS A 239 -20.60 10.34 1.41
CA HIS A 239 -20.13 11.54 2.09
C HIS A 239 -20.34 12.81 1.28
N ASP A 240 -20.24 12.71 -0.05
CA ASP A 240 -20.32 13.89 -0.91
C ASP A 240 -20.87 13.54 -2.30
N ILE A 241 -21.40 14.56 -2.98
CA ILE A 241 -21.83 14.50 -4.37
C ILE A 241 -21.62 15.85 -5.06
N TRP A 242 -20.84 15.84 -6.15
CA TRP A 242 -20.74 16.97 -7.05
C TRP A 242 -21.71 16.83 -8.21
N ILE A 243 -22.40 17.93 -8.56
CA ILE A 243 -23.37 18.00 -9.64
C ILE A 243 -22.88 19.04 -10.64
N ASN A 244 -22.75 18.66 -11.92
CA ASN A 244 -22.32 19.63 -12.92
C ASN A 244 -23.39 20.73 -13.12
N PRO A 245 -23.03 22.02 -12.94
CA PRO A 245 -23.96 23.15 -13.08
C PRO A 245 -24.53 23.32 -14.49
N ASN A 246 -23.83 22.83 -15.52
CA ASN A 246 -24.24 22.93 -16.91
C ASN A 246 -24.97 21.68 -17.42
N ASP A 247 -24.82 20.55 -16.73
CA ASP A 247 -25.50 19.28 -17.05
C ASP A 247 -25.76 18.49 -15.76
N PRO A 248 -26.90 18.69 -15.08
CA PRO A 248 -27.18 18.03 -13.81
C PRO A 248 -27.36 16.51 -13.89
N ASN A 249 -27.21 15.89 -15.07
CA ASN A 249 -27.10 14.43 -15.19
C ASN A 249 -25.67 13.91 -14.97
N LEU A 250 -24.66 14.77 -15.09
CA LEU A 250 -23.29 14.45 -14.74
C LEU A 250 -23.09 14.60 -13.22
N LEU A 251 -22.89 13.47 -12.55
CA LEU A 251 -22.71 13.39 -11.10
C LEU A 251 -21.36 12.73 -10.79
N ILE A 252 -20.68 13.22 -9.75
CA ILE A 252 -19.55 12.52 -9.12
C ILE A 252 -19.94 12.30 -7.66
N GLN A 253 -20.00 11.06 -7.22
CA GLN A 253 -20.43 10.68 -5.88
C GLN A 253 -19.26 10.03 -5.14
N ALA A 254 -18.97 10.50 -3.94
CA ALA A 254 -17.87 10.01 -3.10
C ALA A 254 -18.37 9.25 -1.87
N ASN A 255 -17.83 8.07 -1.64
CA ASN A 255 -18.19 7.17 -0.54
C ASN A 255 -16.95 6.43 0.01
N ASP A 256 -17.13 5.59 1.04
CA ASP A 256 -16.03 4.85 1.69
C ASP A 256 -15.25 3.92 0.72
N GLY A 257 -15.83 3.55 -0.43
CA GLY A 257 -15.17 2.77 -1.47
C GLY A 257 -14.41 3.59 -2.52
N GLY A 258 -14.53 4.92 -2.50
CA GLY A 258 -13.93 5.85 -3.47
C GLY A 258 -14.96 6.72 -4.20
N ALA A 259 -14.56 7.28 -5.35
CA ALA A 259 -15.44 8.09 -6.20
C ALA A 259 -16.03 7.28 -7.37
N ASN A 260 -17.27 7.57 -7.74
CA ASN A 260 -17.93 7.02 -8.91
C ASN A 260 -18.68 8.10 -9.70
N VAL A 261 -18.75 7.93 -11.03
CA VAL A 261 -19.25 8.94 -11.97
C VAL A 261 -20.50 8.42 -12.68
N SER A 262 -21.53 9.25 -12.77
CA SER A 262 -22.74 8.99 -13.58
C SER A 262 -22.90 10.06 -14.65
N HIS A 263 -23.33 9.66 -15.85
CA HIS A 263 -23.67 10.57 -16.96
C HIS A 263 -25.20 10.62 -17.24
N ASN A 264 -26.01 10.00 -16.39
CA ASN A 264 -27.46 9.86 -16.58
C ASN A 264 -28.23 10.06 -15.27
N GLY A 265 -27.75 10.97 -14.41
CA GLY A 265 -28.47 11.38 -13.19
C GLY A 265 -28.51 10.30 -12.10
N GLY A 266 -27.57 9.35 -12.14
CA GLY A 266 -27.41 8.28 -11.16
C GLY A 266 -28.16 6.99 -11.47
N GLU A 267 -28.61 6.79 -12.72
CA GLU A 267 -29.17 5.50 -13.16
C GLU A 267 -28.09 4.43 -13.30
N THR A 268 -26.93 4.79 -13.82
CA THR A 268 -25.73 3.94 -13.87
C THR A 268 -24.49 4.71 -13.45
N TRP A 269 -23.47 3.98 -12.99
CA TRP A 269 -22.25 4.53 -12.41
C TRP A 269 -21.00 3.81 -12.95
N SER A 270 -19.87 4.52 -12.98
CA SER A 270 -18.55 3.95 -13.22
C SER A 270 -18.12 2.99 -12.10
N THR A 271 -17.13 2.14 -12.37
CA THR A 271 -16.47 1.35 -11.32
C THR A 271 -15.64 2.25 -10.39
N GLN A 272 -15.55 1.87 -9.12
CA GLN A 272 -14.64 2.47 -8.12
C GLN A 272 -13.31 1.69 -7.99
N PHE A 273 -13.22 0.48 -8.56
CA PHE A 273 -12.01 -0.36 -8.52
C PHE A 273 -10.87 0.13 -9.42
N ASN A 274 -10.92 1.39 -9.86
CA ASN A 274 -9.90 2.07 -10.64
C ASN A 274 -9.06 3.05 -9.80
N GLN A 275 -9.28 3.10 -8.48
CA GLN A 275 -8.59 3.98 -7.54
C GLN A 275 -7.87 3.16 -6.46
N PRO A 276 -6.60 3.46 -6.12
CA PRO A 276 -5.87 2.75 -5.07
C PRO A 276 -6.19 3.34 -3.69
N THR A 277 -7.39 3.04 -3.17
CA THR A 277 -7.94 3.58 -1.90
C THR A 277 -7.91 2.59 -0.74
N ALA A 278 -7.21 1.45 -0.87
CA ALA A 278 -7.22 0.41 0.15
C ALA A 278 -6.65 0.91 1.50
N GLU A 279 -7.49 0.86 2.52
CA GLU A 279 -7.22 1.17 3.92
C GLU A 279 -6.99 -0.12 4.70
N LEU A 280 -5.74 -0.35 5.14
CA LEU A 280 -5.31 -1.61 5.74
C LEU A 280 -4.89 -1.41 7.19
N TYR A 281 -5.47 -2.19 8.11
CA TYR A 281 -5.24 -2.03 9.56
C TYR A 281 -3.95 -2.67 10.08
N THR A 282 -3.57 -3.81 9.54
CA THR A 282 -2.38 -4.59 9.93
C THR A 282 -1.81 -5.31 8.71
N VAL A 283 -0.63 -5.94 8.85
CA VAL A 283 -0.14 -6.87 7.83
C VAL A 283 0.39 -8.15 8.45
N GLU A 284 -0.08 -9.28 7.94
CA GLU A 284 0.47 -10.61 8.20
C GLU A 284 0.92 -11.26 6.90
N VAL A 285 1.80 -12.26 7.00
CA VAL A 285 2.33 -13.00 5.86
C VAL A 285 2.31 -14.51 6.13
N ASP A 286 2.18 -15.32 5.09
CA ASP A 286 2.32 -16.77 5.18
C ASP A 286 3.70 -17.27 4.74
N ASP A 287 3.92 -18.59 4.83
CA ASP A 287 5.21 -19.25 4.58
C ASP A 287 5.30 -20.00 3.24
N GLN A 288 4.26 -19.95 2.39
CA GLN A 288 4.36 -20.47 1.02
C GLN A 288 5.29 -19.61 0.15
N TYR A 289 5.69 -20.10 -1.02
CA TYR A 289 6.45 -19.32 -2.00
C TYR A 289 5.72 -19.23 -3.34
N PRO A 290 5.48 -18.03 -3.90
CA PRO A 290 5.66 -16.74 -3.25
C PRO A 290 4.71 -16.59 -2.04
N TYR A 291 5.13 -15.81 -1.05
CA TYR A 291 4.32 -15.59 0.15
C TYR A 291 3.17 -14.63 -0.14
N TRP A 292 2.11 -14.72 0.66
CA TRP A 292 0.93 -13.86 0.55
C TRP A 292 0.84 -12.91 1.74
N LEU A 293 0.30 -11.73 1.48
CA LEU A 293 0.02 -10.67 2.45
C LEU A 293 -1.44 -10.74 2.85
N TYR A 294 -1.74 -10.41 4.11
CA TYR A 294 -3.08 -10.50 4.70
C TYR A 294 -3.40 -9.26 5.52
N ALA A 295 -4.61 -8.72 5.38
CA ALA A 295 -5.08 -7.59 6.17
C ALA A 295 -6.61 -7.46 6.16
N GLY A 296 -7.17 -6.81 7.19
CA GLY A 296 -8.49 -6.20 7.10
C GLY A 296 -8.46 -5.01 6.15
N GLN A 297 -9.34 -5.01 5.15
CA GLN A 297 -9.54 -3.88 4.24
C GLN A 297 -10.84 -3.17 4.61
N GLN A 298 -10.71 -1.92 5.07
CA GLN A 298 -11.83 -1.12 5.54
C GLN A 298 -12.93 -0.99 4.46
N ASP A 299 -14.19 -1.11 4.89
CA ASP A 299 -15.43 -1.03 4.12
C ASP A 299 -15.58 -1.99 2.92
N ASN A 300 -14.68 -2.97 2.76
CA ASN A 300 -14.68 -3.94 1.64
C ASN A 300 -15.12 -5.36 2.05
N SER A 301 -16.07 -5.47 2.97
CA SER A 301 -16.77 -6.69 3.43
C SER A 301 -15.98 -7.75 4.22
N SER A 302 -14.70 -7.99 3.88
CA SER A 302 -13.89 -9.08 4.45
C SER A 302 -12.43 -8.67 4.60
N THR A 303 -11.67 -9.50 5.31
CA THR A 303 -10.21 -9.46 5.19
C THR A 303 -9.78 -9.96 3.82
N ILE A 304 -8.66 -9.44 3.31
CA ILE A 304 -8.12 -9.77 1.99
C ILE A 304 -6.75 -10.45 2.08
N SER A 305 -6.42 -11.18 1.02
CA SER A 305 -5.05 -11.65 0.78
C SER A 305 -4.62 -11.45 -0.68
N VAL A 306 -3.36 -11.06 -0.86
CA VAL A 306 -2.71 -10.84 -2.16
C VAL A 306 -1.29 -11.41 -2.15
N PRO A 307 -0.79 -11.96 -3.27
CA PRO A 307 0.55 -12.55 -3.32
C PRO A 307 1.64 -11.50 -3.56
N SER A 308 2.85 -11.75 -3.04
CA SER A 308 4.05 -10.94 -3.32
C SER A 308 4.52 -11.03 -4.78
N PHE A 309 4.30 -12.19 -5.41
CA PHE A 309 4.57 -12.44 -6.84
C PHE A 309 3.46 -13.29 -7.46
N PRO A 310 3.30 -13.29 -8.81
CA PRO A 310 2.27 -14.07 -9.51
C PRO A 310 2.32 -15.56 -9.18
N PRO A 311 1.42 -16.12 -8.36
CA PRO A 311 1.58 -17.45 -7.79
C PRO A 311 1.19 -18.57 -8.77
N SER A 312 0.34 -18.26 -9.76
CA SER A 312 -0.20 -19.22 -10.72
C SER A 312 -0.59 -18.53 -12.03
N ALA A 313 -0.89 -19.29 -13.09
CA ALA A 313 -1.42 -18.72 -14.34
C ALA A 313 -2.92 -18.41 -14.20
N ILE A 314 -3.39 -17.32 -14.84
CA ILE A 314 -4.80 -16.93 -14.83
C ILE A 314 -5.29 -16.56 -16.22
N GLN A 315 -6.52 -16.97 -16.54
CA GLN A 315 -7.15 -16.69 -17.83
C GLN A 315 -7.72 -15.28 -17.92
N ASN A 316 -8.20 -14.73 -16.79
CA ASN A 316 -8.69 -13.35 -16.70
C ASN A 316 -7.76 -12.51 -15.80
N PRO A 317 -6.70 -11.94 -16.36
CA PRO A 317 -5.72 -11.18 -15.58
C PRO A 317 -6.22 -9.86 -14.97
N GLY A 318 -7.34 -9.32 -15.46
CA GLY A 318 -7.86 -8.04 -14.99
C GLY A 318 -8.32 -8.02 -13.52
N THR A 319 -8.51 -9.19 -12.90
CA THR A 319 -8.94 -9.32 -11.49
C THR A 319 -7.81 -9.61 -10.51
N GLY A 320 -6.62 -9.98 -11.00
CA GLY A 320 -5.49 -10.38 -10.15
C GLY A 320 -5.80 -11.58 -9.23
N TRP A 321 -5.08 -11.67 -8.11
CA TRP A 321 -5.27 -12.68 -7.05
C TRP A 321 -5.65 -12.02 -5.72
N ILE A 322 -6.78 -11.33 -5.69
CA ILE A 322 -7.35 -10.83 -4.44
C ILE A 322 -8.32 -11.89 -3.92
N ILE A 323 -8.08 -12.39 -2.71
CA ILE A 323 -8.88 -13.47 -2.10
C ILE A 323 -9.47 -13.00 -0.78
N ASN A 324 -10.73 -13.32 -0.53
CA ASN A 324 -11.39 -13.16 0.77
C ASN A 324 -10.83 -14.19 1.77
N THR A 325 -10.47 -13.74 2.97
CA THR A 325 -9.89 -14.59 4.03
C THR A 325 -10.73 -14.65 5.32
N GLY A 326 -12.03 -14.40 5.22
CA GLY A 326 -12.99 -14.41 6.33
C GLY A 326 -12.98 -13.13 7.15
N GLY A 327 -13.61 -13.15 8.31
CA GLY A 327 -13.71 -12.02 9.23
C GLY A 327 -14.54 -10.89 8.62
N CYS A 328 -14.16 -9.66 8.93
CA CYS A 328 -14.73 -8.48 8.28
C CYS A 328 -13.66 -7.44 7.98
N GLU A 329 -14.09 -6.28 7.49
CA GLU A 329 -13.27 -5.15 7.05
C GLU A 329 -12.18 -4.67 8.04
N THR A 330 -12.30 -5.00 9.32
CA THR A 330 -11.35 -4.56 10.38
C THR A 330 -10.62 -5.68 11.07
N GLY A 331 -10.89 -6.93 10.72
CA GLY A 331 -10.28 -8.06 11.38
C GLY A 331 -8.79 -8.17 11.05
N PRO A 332 -7.91 -8.50 12.01
CA PRO A 332 -6.71 -9.23 11.64
C PRO A 332 -7.07 -10.49 10.86
N ALA A 333 -6.21 -10.85 9.90
CA ALA A 333 -6.23 -12.11 9.18
C ALA A 333 -4.84 -12.74 9.32
N VAL A 334 -4.73 -13.73 10.21
CA VAL A 334 -3.44 -14.35 10.56
C VAL A 334 -3.38 -15.75 9.96
N PRO A 335 -2.55 -15.99 8.92
CA PRO A 335 -2.40 -17.33 8.36
C PRO A 335 -1.72 -18.27 9.34
N LYS A 336 -2.11 -19.55 9.33
CA LYS A 336 -1.49 -20.60 10.15
C LYS A 336 -0.14 -21.01 9.53
N PRO A 337 1.00 -20.87 10.24
CA PRO A 337 2.28 -21.36 9.76
C PRO A 337 2.23 -22.87 9.47
N GLY A 338 2.83 -23.29 8.35
CA GLY A 338 2.81 -24.66 7.85
C GLY A 338 1.50 -25.10 7.19
N ASN A 339 0.44 -24.29 7.26
CA ASN A 339 -0.82 -24.56 6.57
C ASN A 339 -1.53 -23.26 6.17
N HIS A 340 -1.03 -22.64 5.10
CA HIS A 340 -1.55 -21.38 4.57
C HIS A 340 -3.05 -21.42 4.19
N ASN A 341 -3.68 -22.60 4.11
CA ASN A 341 -5.11 -22.72 3.84
C ASN A 341 -6.00 -22.40 5.04
N ILE A 342 -5.42 -22.33 6.24
CA ILE A 342 -6.13 -21.92 7.45
C ILE A 342 -5.76 -20.49 7.80
N VAL A 343 -6.77 -19.63 7.95
CA VAL A 343 -6.60 -18.24 8.37
C VAL A 343 -7.45 -18.00 9.62
N TYR A 344 -6.83 -17.45 10.65
CA TYR A 344 -7.51 -16.97 11.84
C TYR A 344 -7.97 -15.54 11.58
N ALA A 345 -9.28 -15.36 11.45
CA ALA A 345 -9.88 -14.08 11.13
C ALA A 345 -10.65 -13.53 12.33
N ASN A 346 -10.99 -12.24 12.26
CA ASN A 346 -11.74 -11.59 13.31
C ASN A 346 -12.77 -10.59 12.77
N CYS A 347 -13.81 -10.32 13.53
CA CYS A 347 -14.65 -9.15 13.32
C CYS A 347 -15.13 -8.56 14.64
N LYS A 348 -14.43 -7.53 15.15
CA LYS A 348 -14.76 -6.83 16.40
C LYS A 348 -14.83 -7.79 17.60
N GLY A 349 -13.82 -8.64 17.74
CA GLY A 349 -13.76 -9.68 18.78
C GLY A 349 -14.38 -11.01 18.40
N ARG A 350 -15.17 -11.06 17.32
CA ARG A 350 -15.72 -12.32 16.80
C ARG A 350 -14.65 -13.10 16.06
N PHE A 351 -14.02 -14.04 16.76
CA PHE A 351 -12.96 -14.89 16.22
C PHE A 351 -13.54 -15.99 15.32
N SER A 352 -12.88 -16.24 14.20
CA SER A 352 -13.25 -17.31 13.28
C SER A 352 -12.04 -17.97 12.63
N VAL A 353 -12.27 -19.18 12.11
CA VAL A 353 -11.30 -19.94 11.34
C VAL A 353 -11.81 -20.08 9.92
N PHE A 354 -11.13 -19.43 8.99
CA PHE A 354 -11.41 -19.49 7.57
C PHE A 354 -10.57 -20.57 6.89
N ASN A 355 -11.18 -21.32 5.97
CA ASN A 355 -10.51 -22.31 5.14
C ASN A 355 -10.49 -21.86 3.67
N LYS A 356 -9.30 -21.53 3.13
CA LYS A 356 -9.14 -21.05 1.75
C LYS A 356 -9.53 -22.09 0.68
N LEU A 357 -9.47 -23.39 1.00
CA LEU A 357 -9.84 -24.46 0.06
C LEU A 357 -11.35 -24.58 -0.11
N THR A 358 -12.11 -24.44 0.99
CA THR A 358 -13.58 -24.59 0.97
C THR A 358 -14.31 -23.25 0.90
N GLY A 359 -13.62 -22.13 1.13
CA GLY A 359 -14.21 -20.80 1.25
C GLY A 359 -15.13 -20.65 2.46
N THR A 360 -14.98 -21.51 3.47
CA THR A 360 -15.88 -21.56 4.63
C THR A 360 -15.25 -20.92 5.85
N GLU A 361 -16.04 -20.09 6.53
CA GLU A 361 -15.70 -19.49 7.82
C GLU A 361 -16.43 -20.20 8.97
N ARG A 362 -15.70 -20.57 10.02
CA ARG A 362 -16.27 -21.16 11.25
C ARG A 362 -16.04 -20.22 12.42
N GLU A 363 -17.11 -19.69 12.99
CA GLU A 363 -17.04 -18.76 14.11
C GLU A 363 -16.85 -19.51 15.45
N TYR A 364 -15.86 -19.08 16.24
CA TYR A 364 -15.53 -19.61 17.56
C TYR A 364 -15.26 -18.46 18.56
N SER A 365 -16.18 -17.50 18.61
CA SER A 365 -16.08 -16.27 19.39
C SER A 365 -16.02 -16.52 20.91
N VAL A 366 -15.10 -15.85 21.59
CA VAL A 366 -15.04 -15.84 23.06
C VAL A 366 -16.26 -15.09 23.61
N GLY A 367 -17.11 -15.79 24.35
CA GLY A 367 -18.29 -15.23 25.02
C GLY A 367 -19.50 -14.90 24.13
N ALA A 368 -19.42 -15.13 22.82
CA ALA A 368 -20.52 -15.09 21.84
C ALA A 368 -21.66 -14.09 22.19
N SER A 369 -21.35 -12.80 22.20
CA SER A 369 -22.31 -11.74 22.54
C SER A 369 -22.38 -10.66 21.46
N ASN A 370 -23.56 -10.07 21.26
CA ASN A 370 -23.70 -8.89 20.43
C ASN A 370 -23.25 -7.67 21.23
N ILE A 371 -22.14 -7.07 20.82
CA ILE A 371 -21.55 -5.95 21.55
C ILE A 371 -22.23 -4.60 21.26
N TYR A 372 -22.98 -4.46 20.17
CA TYR A 372 -23.50 -3.15 19.72
C TYR A 372 -24.46 -2.52 20.74
N GLY A 373 -24.29 -1.22 21.00
CA GLY A 373 -25.21 -0.46 21.86
C GLY A 373 -25.04 -0.66 23.37
N HIS A 374 -24.16 -1.57 23.81
CA HIS A 374 -23.90 -1.84 25.23
C HIS A 374 -22.95 -0.82 25.85
N ASN A 375 -23.09 -0.56 27.16
CA ASN A 375 -22.04 0.13 27.89
C ASN A 375 -20.88 -0.86 28.11
N PRO A 376 -19.62 -0.48 27.83
CA PRO A 376 -18.44 -1.33 28.05
C PRO A 376 -18.36 -1.98 29.43
N LYS A 377 -18.77 -1.28 30.50
CA LYS A 377 -18.68 -1.79 31.88
C LYS A 377 -19.61 -2.99 32.15
N ASP A 378 -20.68 -3.13 31.35
CA ASP A 378 -21.68 -4.17 31.52
C ASP A 378 -21.31 -5.45 30.72
N LEU A 379 -20.27 -5.39 29.89
CA LEU A 379 -19.81 -6.51 29.07
C LEU A 379 -18.88 -7.43 29.86
N LYS A 380 -19.14 -8.74 29.78
CA LYS A 380 -18.25 -9.78 30.33
C LYS A 380 -16.87 -9.74 29.67
N TYR A 381 -16.84 -9.63 28.34
CA TYR A 381 -15.62 -9.48 27.55
C TYR A 381 -15.74 -8.24 26.68
N ARG A 382 -14.73 -7.38 26.74
CA ARG A 382 -14.67 -6.15 25.95
C ARG A 382 -13.71 -6.38 24.78
N PHE A 383 -14.20 -6.13 23.57
CA PHE A 383 -13.41 -6.24 22.36
C PHE A 383 -13.49 -4.94 21.58
N GLN A 384 -12.33 -4.47 21.12
CA GLN A 384 -12.25 -3.34 20.21
C GLN A 384 -12.36 -3.84 18.76
N ARG A 385 -12.67 -2.91 17.84
CA ARG A 385 -12.75 -3.12 16.38
C ARG A 385 -11.67 -4.02 15.76
N VAL A 386 -10.41 -3.88 16.18
CA VAL A 386 -9.23 -4.61 15.68
C VAL A 386 -8.63 -5.54 16.75
N ALA A 387 -9.47 -6.27 17.48
CA ALA A 387 -9.03 -7.17 18.56
C ALA A 387 -7.87 -8.10 18.11
N PRO A 388 -6.74 -8.12 18.82
CA PRO A 388 -5.51 -8.77 18.34
C PRO A 388 -5.60 -10.30 18.39
N VAL A 389 -5.09 -10.92 17.33
CA VAL A 389 -4.87 -12.38 17.22
C VAL A 389 -3.37 -12.60 17.01
N HIS A 390 -2.78 -13.55 17.73
CA HIS A 390 -1.38 -13.91 17.58
C HIS A 390 -1.19 -15.43 17.58
N VAL A 391 -0.49 -15.96 16.58
CA VAL A 391 -0.08 -17.37 16.55
C VAL A 391 1.31 -17.47 17.14
N SER A 392 1.51 -18.44 18.03
CA SER A 392 2.81 -18.68 18.66
C SER A 392 3.91 -18.97 17.61
N PRO A 393 5.10 -18.35 17.73
CA PRO A 393 6.24 -18.69 16.88
C PRO A 393 6.83 -20.07 17.21
N HIS A 394 6.49 -20.67 18.35
CA HIS A 394 7.00 -21.98 18.79
C HIS A 394 6.08 -23.14 18.40
N ASN A 395 4.78 -22.88 18.29
CA ASN A 395 3.79 -23.91 17.97
C ASN A 395 2.62 -23.32 17.16
N PRO A 396 2.46 -23.68 15.87
CA PRO A 396 1.42 -23.11 15.02
C PRO A 396 -0.01 -23.48 15.43
N ASN A 397 -0.19 -24.41 16.38
CA ASN A 397 -1.50 -24.73 16.95
C ASN A 397 -1.86 -23.87 18.16
N VAL A 398 -0.93 -23.08 18.71
CA VAL A 398 -1.21 -22.20 19.87
C VAL A 398 -1.59 -20.82 19.34
N ILE A 399 -2.82 -20.40 19.64
CA ILE A 399 -3.36 -19.10 19.22
C ILE A 399 -3.78 -18.32 20.45
N TYR A 400 -3.43 -17.04 20.46
CA TYR A 400 -3.82 -16.05 21.46
C TYR A 400 -4.81 -15.05 20.87
N HIS A 401 -5.83 -14.68 21.65
CA HIS A 401 -6.84 -13.67 21.29
C HIS A 401 -7.09 -12.71 22.44
N GLY A 402 -7.12 -11.40 22.16
CA GLY A 402 -7.19 -10.35 23.18
C GLY A 402 -8.59 -9.75 23.36
N SER A 403 -9.16 -9.88 24.57
CA SER A 403 -10.22 -9.01 25.10
C SER A 403 -9.59 -8.00 26.06
N GLN A 404 -10.18 -7.69 27.23
CA GLN A 404 -9.40 -7.18 28.36
C GLN A 404 -8.48 -8.24 29.00
N TYR A 405 -8.71 -9.51 28.67
CA TYR A 405 -7.91 -10.67 29.06
C TYR A 405 -7.18 -11.25 27.86
N LEU A 406 -6.13 -12.03 28.12
CA LEU A 406 -5.51 -12.90 27.14
C LEU A 406 -6.20 -14.28 27.15
N HIS A 407 -6.72 -14.68 26.01
CA HIS A 407 -7.29 -16.01 25.79
C HIS A 407 -6.35 -16.87 24.95
N LYS A 408 -6.25 -18.15 25.27
CA LYS A 408 -5.42 -19.15 24.56
C LYS A 408 -6.30 -20.28 24.04
N THR A 409 -5.98 -20.78 22.85
CA THR A 409 -6.53 -22.02 22.32
C THR A 409 -5.43 -22.88 21.71
N ILE A 410 -5.63 -24.20 21.75
CA ILE A 410 -4.80 -25.19 21.03
C ILE A 410 -5.64 -26.03 20.04
N THR A 411 -6.89 -25.64 19.83
CA THR A 411 -7.91 -26.41 19.11
C THR A 411 -8.54 -25.58 17.99
N ASP A 412 -7.77 -24.65 17.41
CA ASP A 412 -8.25 -23.70 16.40
C ASP A 412 -9.53 -22.97 16.87
N GLY A 413 -9.60 -22.58 18.14
CA GLY A 413 -10.71 -21.80 18.71
C GLY A 413 -11.86 -22.61 19.30
N LEU A 414 -11.91 -23.93 19.10
CA LEU A 414 -13.02 -24.75 19.65
C LEU A 414 -13.13 -24.65 21.17
N ILE A 415 -11.99 -24.57 21.86
CA ILE A 415 -11.90 -24.41 23.31
C ILE A 415 -10.95 -23.25 23.61
N TRP A 416 -11.44 -22.29 24.39
CA TRP A 416 -10.67 -21.14 24.86
C TRP A 416 -10.43 -21.22 26.36
N GLU A 417 -9.18 -21.02 26.76
CA GLU A 417 -8.75 -20.82 28.14
C GLU A 417 -8.43 -19.34 28.36
N THR A 418 -8.88 -18.75 29.46
CA THR A 418 -8.45 -17.40 29.84
C THR A 418 -7.24 -17.51 30.74
N ILE A 419 -6.09 -17.00 30.28
CA ILE A 419 -4.78 -17.22 30.92
C ILE A 419 -4.23 -15.94 31.56
N SER A 420 -5.06 -14.92 31.81
CA SER A 420 -4.64 -13.68 32.45
C SER A 420 -5.73 -13.08 33.35
N PRO A 421 -5.35 -12.22 34.31
CA PRO A 421 -6.27 -11.25 34.90
C PRO A 421 -6.61 -10.14 33.88
N ASP A 422 -7.43 -9.15 34.27
CA ASP A 422 -7.67 -7.96 33.43
C ASP A 422 -6.34 -7.20 33.29
N LEU A 423 -5.86 -7.06 32.05
CA LEU A 423 -4.56 -6.48 31.73
C LEU A 423 -4.68 -5.02 31.28
N THR A 424 -5.74 -4.33 31.69
CA THR A 424 -6.07 -2.96 31.28
C THR A 424 -6.12 -2.01 32.47
N ALA A 425 -6.15 -0.70 32.23
CA ALA A 425 -6.25 0.29 33.31
C ALA A 425 -7.67 0.35 33.90
N PHE A 426 -8.68 0.14 33.05
CA PHE A 426 -10.12 0.09 33.40
C PHE A 426 -10.59 1.24 34.30
N GLU A 427 -10.39 2.47 33.83
CA GLU A 427 -10.84 3.67 34.56
C GLU A 427 -12.34 3.90 34.39
N ASP A 428 -13.06 4.05 35.52
CA ASP A 428 -14.53 4.12 35.59
C ASP A 428 -15.14 5.24 34.74
N ASP A 429 -14.49 6.40 34.67
CA ASP A 429 -14.95 7.59 33.94
C ASP A 429 -14.86 7.44 32.41
N LYS A 430 -14.24 6.37 31.93
CA LYS A 430 -14.07 6.05 30.50
C LYS A 430 -15.00 4.93 30.04
N GLN A 431 -15.70 4.27 30.96
CA GLN A 431 -16.66 3.21 30.63
C GLN A 431 -18.07 3.78 30.44
N VAL A 432 -18.27 4.46 29.31
CA VAL A 432 -19.47 5.26 29.03
C VAL A 432 -20.21 4.82 27.78
N ILE A 433 -21.46 5.30 27.67
CA ILE A 433 -22.24 5.21 26.44
C ILE A 433 -21.75 6.32 25.51
N SER A 434 -21.16 5.95 24.38
CA SER A 434 -20.66 6.91 23.40
C SER A 434 -21.79 7.58 22.59
N GLY A 435 -21.57 8.84 22.19
CA GLY A 435 -22.47 9.61 21.35
C GLY A 435 -23.41 10.51 22.15
N SER A 436 -22.82 11.46 22.88
CA SER A 436 -23.55 12.47 23.66
C SER A 436 -23.44 13.86 23.00
N PRO A 437 -24.35 14.81 23.27
CA PRO A 437 -25.61 14.66 23.99
C PRO A 437 -26.79 14.20 23.09
N ILE A 438 -26.62 14.15 21.76
CA ILE A 438 -27.72 13.93 20.82
C ILE A 438 -27.76 12.49 20.30
N THR A 439 -26.75 12.08 19.53
CA THR A 439 -26.78 10.81 18.79
C THR A 439 -25.80 9.79 19.33
N ARG A 440 -26.32 8.66 19.84
CA ARG A 440 -25.51 7.51 20.29
C ARG A 440 -24.68 6.90 19.15
N ASP A 441 -23.42 6.57 19.43
CA ASP A 441 -22.50 5.89 18.50
C ASP A 441 -21.69 4.83 19.25
N ILE A 442 -22.18 3.59 19.26
CA ILE A 442 -21.61 2.51 20.07
C ILE A 442 -21.47 1.28 19.19
N THR A 443 -20.34 1.23 18.49
CA THR A 443 -20.10 0.24 17.44
C THR A 443 -19.08 -0.83 17.84
N GLY A 444 -18.42 -0.63 19.00
CA GLY A 444 -17.29 -1.42 19.49
C GLY A 444 -15.94 -0.66 19.37
N GLU A 445 -15.93 0.39 18.57
CA GLU A 445 -14.76 1.21 18.25
C GLU A 445 -14.33 2.06 19.44
N GLU A 446 -15.32 2.54 20.18
CA GLU A 446 -15.20 3.36 21.37
C GLU A 446 -14.96 2.53 22.64
N TYR A 447 -14.75 1.22 22.50
CA TYR A 447 -14.48 0.36 23.66
C TYR A 447 -13.03 0.55 24.09
N TYR A 448 -12.88 1.29 25.18
CA TYR A 448 -11.63 1.53 25.86
C TYR A 448 -11.40 0.46 26.93
N SER A 449 -10.15 0.23 27.31
CA SER A 449 -9.76 -0.84 28.24
C SER A 449 -9.96 -2.24 27.65
N THR A 450 -9.28 -2.48 26.52
CA THR A 450 -9.07 -3.79 25.90
C THR A 450 -7.60 -3.97 25.52
N LEU A 451 -7.13 -5.20 25.41
CA LEU A 451 -5.87 -5.53 24.73
C LEU A 451 -5.96 -5.13 23.25
N TYR A 452 -4.83 -4.67 22.73
CA TYR A 452 -4.69 -4.16 21.36
C TYR A 452 -3.45 -4.72 20.67
N SER A 453 -2.43 -5.13 21.43
CA SER A 453 -1.21 -5.75 20.90
C SER A 453 -0.82 -6.99 21.71
N ILE A 454 -0.37 -8.04 21.01
CA ILE A 454 0.10 -9.30 21.60
C ILE A 454 1.30 -9.79 20.79
N ARG A 455 2.40 -10.13 21.48
CA ARG A 455 3.53 -10.87 20.90
C ARG A 455 4.09 -11.87 21.92
N GLU A 456 4.29 -13.10 21.48
CA GLU A 456 5.16 -14.05 22.15
C GLU A 456 6.58 -13.91 21.59
N SER A 457 7.59 -13.97 22.46
CA SER A 457 8.99 -13.91 22.03
C SER A 457 9.35 -15.13 21.21
N SER A 458 10.04 -14.93 20.08
CA SER A 458 10.63 -16.01 19.28
C SER A 458 11.78 -16.74 20.00
N LEU A 459 12.31 -16.19 21.09
CA LEU A 459 13.46 -16.73 21.83
C LEU A 459 13.07 -17.63 23.01
N GLU A 460 11.84 -17.50 23.52
CA GLU A 460 11.37 -18.26 24.68
C GLU A 460 9.86 -18.47 24.63
N GLU A 461 9.44 -19.74 24.60
CA GLU A 461 8.03 -20.11 24.70
C GLU A 461 7.45 -19.67 26.06
N GLY A 462 6.26 -19.10 26.05
CA GLY A 462 5.58 -18.59 27.24
C GLY A 462 6.05 -17.22 27.71
N LEU A 463 7.02 -16.59 27.05
CA LEU A 463 7.39 -15.19 27.25
C LEU A 463 6.50 -14.29 26.38
N ILE A 464 5.43 -13.76 26.96
CA ILE A 464 4.37 -13.05 26.23
C ILE A 464 4.25 -11.62 26.74
N TRP A 465 4.23 -10.68 25.79
CA TRP A 465 4.02 -9.27 26.01
C TRP A 465 2.65 -8.86 25.46
N THR A 466 1.94 -8.03 26.21
CA THR A 466 0.67 -7.45 25.78
C THR A 466 0.64 -5.95 26.00
N GLY A 467 -0.11 -5.26 25.14
CA GLY A 467 -0.38 -3.84 25.22
C GLY A 467 -1.88 -3.56 25.13
N SER A 468 -2.40 -2.68 25.97
CA SER A 468 -3.81 -2.28 25.94
C SER A 468 -4.03 -0.95 25.20
N ASN A 469 -5.26 -0.71 24.76
CA ASN A 469 -5.64 0.57 24.15
C ASN A 469 -5.74 1.73 25.18
N ASP A 470 -5.63 1.42 26.48
CA ASP A 470 -5.59 2.38 27.58
C ASP A 470 -4.22 2.53 28.27
N GLY A 471 -3.17 1.99 27.65
CA GLY A 471 -1.79 2.37 27.94
C GLY A 471 -1.03 1.43 28.87
N VAL A 472 -1.62 0.29 29.22
CA VAL A 472 -1.00 -0.73 30.07
C VAL A 472 -0.15 -1.67 29.23
N VAL A 473 1.08 -1.91 29.67
CA VAL A 473 1.96 -2.95 29.16
C VAL A 473 2.11 -4.04 30.20
N SER A 474 1.85 -5.29 29.82
CA SER A 474 1.93 -6.44 30.72
C SER A 474 2.83 -7.53 30.16
N LEU A 475 3.48 -8.24 31.07
CA LEU A 475 4.42 -9.32 30.79
C LEU A 475 4.07 -10.58 31.58
N THR A 476 4.14 -11.73 30.91
CA THR A 476 4.27 -13.04 31.55
C THR A 476 5.50 -13.75 31.01
N LYS A 477 6.16 -14.52 31.87
CA LYS A 477 7.35 -15.34 31.52
C LYS A 477 7.09 -16.84 31.63
N ASP A 478 5.88 -17.24 31.99
CA ASP A 478 5.53 -18.62 32.35
C ASP A 478 4.24 -19.09 31.67
N GLY A 479 3.91 -18.49 30.52
CA GLY A 479 2.75 -18.86 29.71
C GLY A 479 1.41 -18.44 30.32
N GLY A 480 1.41 -17.39 31.14
CA GLY A 480 0.21 -16.79 31.72
C GLY A 480 -0.12 -17.22 33.16
N LYS A 481 0.76 -18.00 33.82
CA LYS A 481 0.53 -18.37 35.23
C LYS A 481 0.72 -17.18 36.16
N THR A 482 1.69 -16.31 35.85
CA THR A 482 1.92 -15.04 36.54
C THR A 482 2.04 -13.89 35.55
N TRP A 483 1.55 -12.71 35.96
CA TRP A 483 1.53 -11.49 35.15
C TRP A 483 2.07 -10.31 35.95
N LYS A 484 2.83 -9.45 35.27
CA LYS A 484 3.35 -8.20 35.83
C LYS A 484 2.99 -7.02 34.92
N ASN A 485 2.49 -5.94 35.51
CA ASN A 485 2.39 -4.65 34.85
C ASN A 485 3.78 -4.02 34.80
N VAL A 486 4.28 -3.80 33.59
CA VAL A 486 5.62 -3.27 33.29
C VAL A 486 5.53 -1.96 32.50
N THR A 487 4.44 -1.21 32.66
CA THR A 487 4.22 0.06 31.95
C THR A 487 5.32 1.09 32.28
N PRO A 488 5.89 1.81 31.30
CA PRO A 488 6.90 2.84 31.57
C PRO A 488 6.38 3.92 32.53
N LYS A 489 7.11 4.19 33.62
CA LYS A 489 6.69 5.13 34.67
C LYS A 489 6.56 6.58 34.18
N ASN A 490 7.35 6.97 33.17
CA ASN A 490 7.37 8.31 32.60
C ASN A 490 6.41 8.49 31.41
N LEU A 491 5.75 7.41 30.96
CA LEU A 491 4.68 7.51 29.97
C LEU A 491 3.45 8.15 30.66
N PRO A 492 2.90 9.25 30.14
CA PRO A 492 1.67 9.80 30.70
C PRO A 492 0.53 8.76 30.60
N LYS A 493 -0.41 8.78 31.55
CA LYS A 493 -1.51 7.80 31.58
C LYS A 493 -2.35 7.81 30.29
N GLY A 494 -2.88 6.64 29.92
CA GLY A 494 -3.63 6.44 28.68
C GLY A 494 -2.73 6.30 27.45
N GLY A 495 -3.36 6.35 26.28
CA GLY A 495 -2.70 6.09 25.00
C GLY A 495 -2.82 4.62 24.61
N ARG A 496 -2.86 4.36 23.32
CA ARG A 496 -2.98 3.00 22.79
C ARG A 496 -1.60 2.42 22.57
N VAL A 497 -1.29 1.29 23.21
CA VAL A 497 -0.08 0.53 22.91
C VAL A 497 -0.33 -0.21 21.59
N GLU A 498 0.02 0.44 20.47
CA GLU A 498 -0.21 -0.09 19.13
C GLU A 498 0.64 -1.33 18.84
N SER A 499 1.91 -1.28 19.25
CA SER A 499 2.84 -2.38 18.99
C SER A 499 3.71 -2.70 20.20
N VAL A 500 3.74 -3.97 20.58
CA VAL A 500 4.80 -4.55 21.41
C VAL A 500 5.73 -5.36 20.50
N GLU A 501 7.04 -5.31 20.74
CA GLU A 501 8.06 -6.00 19.95
C GLU A 501 9.13 -6.59 20.90
N PRO A 502 8.97 -7.85 21.34
CA PRO A 502 10.04 -8.57 22.03
C PRO A 502 11.24 -8.73 21.09
N SER A 503 12.45 -8.58 21.62
CA SER A 503 13.65 -8.63 20.78
C SER A 503 13.88 -10.00 20.15
N GLN A 504 14.43 -9.98 18.94
CA GLN A 504 14.85 -11.16 18.18
C GLN A 504 16.23 -11.69 18.64
N PHE A 505 16.94 -10.95 19.51
CA PHE A 505 18.31 -11.28 19.93
C PHE A 505 18.51 -11.38 21.44
N ASN A 506 17.64 -10.76 22.25
CA ASN A 506 17.76 -10.77 23.71
C ASN A 506 16.39 -10.92 24.39
N LYS A 507 16.23 -11.99 25.17
CA LYS A 507 15.00 -12.33 25.90
C LYS A 507 14.52 -11.24 26.87
N ALA A 508 15.46 -10.47 27.46
CA ALA A 508 15.13 -9.40 28.40
C ALA A 508 14.78 -8.08 27.70
N LYS A 509 15.07 -7.97 26.40
CA LYS A 509 14.91 -6.75 25.62
C LYS A 509 13.57 -6.76 24.91
N ALA A 510 12.89 -5.62 24.92
CA ALA A 510 11.67 -5.39 24.17
C ALA A 510 11.50 -3.91 23.86
N TYR A 511 10.60 -3.63 22.94
CA TYR A 511 10.20 -2.29 22.59
C TYR A 511 8.69 -2.17 22.54
N ILE A 512 8.21 -0.94 22.69
CA ILE A 512 6.81 -0.61 22.51
C ILE A 512 6.66 0.69 21.73
N ALA A 513 5.60 0.80 20.93
CA ALA A 513 5.13 2.06 20.36
C ALA A 513 3.77 2.41 20.96
N VAL A 514 3.61 3.65 21.40
CA VAL A 514 2.39 4.14 22.05
C VAL A 514 1.82 5.33 21.29
N ASP A 515 0.60 5.17 20.80
CA ASP A 515 -0.16 6.20 20.13
C ASP A 515 -1.00 7.01 21.14
N ARG A 516 -0.72 8.32 21.22
CA ARG A 516 -1.44 9.25 22.09
C ARG A 516 -2.15 10.37 21.33
N HIS A 517 -2.22 10.33 19.99
CA HIS A 517 -2.85 11.41 19.22
C HIS A 517 -4.34 11.55 19.53
N LEU A 518 -5.01 10.44 19.86
CA LEU A 518 -6.41 10.41 20.29
C LEU A 518 -6.64 11.13 21.64
N LEU A 519 -5.57 11.49 22.35
CA LEU A 519 -5.57 12.29 23.58
C LEU A 519 -5.01 13.71 23.36
N SER A 520 -4.95 14.17 22.10
CA SER A 520 -4.37 15.46 21.71
C SER A 520 -2.86 15.57 21.99
N ASP A 521 -2.14 14.45 21.97
CA ASP A 521 -0.68 14.39 22.14
C ASP A 521 -0.04 13.72 20.91
N ALA A 522 0.57 14.54 20.05
CA ALA A 522 1.18 14.11 18.78
C ALA A 522 2.62 13.61 18.93
N LYS A 523 3.16 13.55 20.16
CA LYS A 523 4.55 13.18 20.39
C LYS A 523 4.79 11.71 19.99
N PRO A 524 5.89 11.40 19.28
CA PRO A 524 6.28 10.02 19.02
C PRO A 524 6.74 9.35 20.32
N TYR A 525 6.16 8.21 20.68
CA TYR A 525 6.58 7.41 21.82
C TYR A 525 6.99 6.01 21.37
N ILE A 526 8.29 5.78 21.26
CA ILE A 526 8.89 4.44 21.23
C ILE A 526 9.76 4.29 22.47
N TYR A 527 9.48 3.27 23.27
CA TYR A 527 10.30 2.93 24.42
C TYR A 527 11.06 1.63 24.20
N LYS A 528 12.25 1.56 24.77
CA LYS A 528 13.12 0.38 24.82
C LYS A 528 13.32 -0.06 26.27
N THR A 529 13.29 -1.36 26.52
CA THR A 529 13.73 -1.98 27.79
C THR A 529 14.78 -3.04 27.50
N ASN A 530 15.68 -3.27 28.45
CA ASN A 530 16.69 -4.33 28.41
C ASN A 530 16.58 -5.30 29.60
N ASP A 531 15.54 -5.18 30.42
CA ASP A 531 15.43 -5.85 31.71
C ASP A 531 14.01 -6.35 32.01
N TYR A 532 13.29 -6.83 30.99
CA TYR A 532 11.91 -7.30 31.11
C TYR A 532 10.92 -6.20 31.55
N GLY A 533 11.21 -4.94 31.22
CA GLY A 533 10.32 -3.81 31.47
C GLY A 533 10.39 -3.25 32.89
N GLU A 534 11.41 -3.59 33.68
CA GLU A 534 11.66 -2.95 34.98
C GLU A 534 12.05 -1.48 34.77
N THR A 535 12.85 -1.21 33.74
CA THR A 535 13.22 0.14 33.29
C THR A 535 12.97 0.33 31.80
N TRP A 536 12.69 1.57 31.43
CA TRP A 536 12.38 1.96 30.06
C TRP A 536 13.07 3.26 29.69
N GLU A 537 13.57 3.32 28.47
CA GLU A 537 14.19 4.47 27.82
C GLU A 537 13.32 4.93 26.65
N LEU A 538 13.02 6.23 26.57
CA LEU A 538 12.34 6.81 25.41
C LEU A 538 13.37 7.04 24.29
N ILE A 539 13.23 6.31 23.19
CA ILE A 539 14.16 6.35 22.05
C ILE A 539 13.62 7.19 20.88
N THR A 540 12.57 7.98 21.10
CA THR A 540 12.03 8.96 20.14
C THR A 540 11.92 10.34 20.77
N THR A 541 12.95 11.13 20.58
CA THR A 541 13.03 12.52 20.99
C THR A 541 13.16 13.41 19.77
N ALA A 542 12.70 14.66 19.86
CA ALA A 542 12.85 15.60 18.75
C ALA A 542 14.33 15.80 18.33
N SER A 543 15.27 15.54 19.24
CA SER A 543 16.71 15.64 19.03
C SER A 543 17.34 14.41 18.35
N ASN A 544 16.64 13.28 18.27
CA ASN A 544 17.23 12.04 17.72
C ASN A 544 16.58 11.54 16.43
N GLY A 545 15.84 12.40 15.73
CA GLY A 545 15.52 12.23 14.30
C GLY A 545 14.04 12.16 13.95
N ILE A 546 13.18 11.62 14.81
CA ILE A 546 11.72 11.60 14.58
C ILE A 546 11.11 12.92 15.06
N PRO A 547 10.41 13.69 14.20
CA PRO A 547 9.81 14.96 14.60
C PRO A 547 8.75 14.81 15.71
N ALA A 548 8.63 15.84 16.55
CA ALA A 548 7.74 15.83 17.72
C ALA A 548 6.24 15.76 17.38
N ASP A 549 5.85 15.96 16.12
CA ASP A 549 4.47 15.96 15.63
C ASP A 549 4.19 14.79 14.67
N PHE A 550 5.00 13.72 14.74
CA PHE A 550 4.93 12.49 13.96
C PHE A 550 4.61 11.31 14.86
N THR A 551 3.36 11.23 15.32
CA THR A 551 2.86 10.14 16.17
C THR A 551 3.28 8.78 15.62
N THR A 552 3.92 7.96 16.46
CA THR A 552 4.33 6.60 16.09
C THR A 552 3.15 5.64 16.14
N ARG A 553 3.07 4.74 15.16
CA ARG A 553 2.10 3.64 15.13
C ARG A 553 2.74 2.27 15.32
N VAL A 554 3.91 2.03 14.76
CA VAL A 554 4.53 0.71 14.80
C VAL A 554 6.04 0.80 14.81
N MET A 555 6.69 -0.15 15.48
CA MET A 555 8.13 -0.37 15.39
C MET A 555 8.43 -1.87 15.34
N ARG A 556 9.37 -2.27 14.47
CA ARG A 556 9.87 -3.65 14.34
C ARG A 556 11.40 -3.68 14.39
N GLU A 557 11.95 -4.66 15.11
CA GLU A 557 13.38 -5.00 15.08
C GLU A 557 13.61 -5.97 13.91
N ASP A 558 14.66 -5.75 13.11
CA ASP A 558 15.03 -6.67 12.04
C ASP A 558 15.47 -8.02 12.64
N PRO A 559 15.00 -9.17 12.11
CA PRO A 559 15.31 -10.48 12.67
C PRO A 559 16.75 -10.96 12.39
N VAL A 560 17.52 -10.25 11.56
CA VAL A 560 18.90 -10.62 11.18
C VAL A 560 19.92 -9.57 11.63
N GLY A 561 19.64 -8.29 11.37
CA GLY A 561 20.48 -7.15 11.74
C GLY A 561 20.16 -6.65 13.14
N GLN A 562 20.90 -7.10 14.14
CA GLN A 562 20.76 -6.61 15.52
C GLN A 562 20.94 -5.08 15.59
N GLY A 563 19.97 -4.38 16.20
CA GLY A 563 19.97 -2.92 16.34
C GLY A 563 19.41 -2.16 15.12
N LEU A 564 19.06 -2.87 14.04
CA LEU A 564 18.34 -2.29 12.90
C LEU A 564 16.84 -2.26 13.19
N LEU A 565 16.28 -1.05 13.29
CA LEU A 565 14.88 -0.82 13.64
C LEU A 565 14.16 -0.07 12.52
N TYR A 566 12.91 -0.43 12.28
CA TYR A 566 12.01 0.26 11.35
C TYR A 566 10.82 0.81 12.13
N ALA A 567 10.51 2.10 11.95
CA ALA A 567 9.38 2.76 12.58
C ALA A 567 8.41 3.35 11.54
N GLY A 568 7.13 3.05 11.73
CA GLY A 568 6.01 3.65 11.00
C GLY A 568 5.31 4.71 11.85
N THR A 569 5.01 5.86 11.24
CA THR A 569 4.33 6.99 11.88
C THR A 569 3.06 7.39 11.12
N GLU A 570 2.33 8.36 11.65
CA GLU A 570 1.21 9.01 10.94
C GLU A 570 1.64 9.68 9.63
N PHE A 571 2.91 10.08 9.52
CA PHE A 571 3.45 10.84 8.39
C PHE A 571 4.72 10.19 7.82
N GLY A 572 4.68 8.88 7.58
CA GLY A 572 5.73 8.16 6.87
C GLY A 572 6.66 7.33 7.76
N MET A 573 7.81 6.95 7.21
CA MET A 573 8.72 5.94 7.77
C MET A 573 10.08 6.48 8.20
N PHE A 574 10.65 5.81 9.20
CA PHE A 574 11.98 6.06 9.74
C PHE A 574 12.74 4.77 9.99
N ILE A 575 14.07 4.86 9.97
CA ILE A 575 14.99 3.74 10.18
C ILE A 575 16.05 4.13 11.20
N SER A 576 16.48 3.18 12.02
CA SER A 576 17.61 3.34 12.94
C SER A 576 18.57 2.19 12.74
N PHE A 577 19.87 2.49 12.58
CA PHE A 577 20.94 1.50 12.48
C PHE A 577 21.66 1.23 13.82
N ASN A 578 21.28 1.94 14.87
CA ASN A 578 21.97 1.95 16.17
C ASN A 578 20.99 1.83 17.34
N ASP A 579 20.04 0.91 17.24
CA ASP A 579 19.20 0.51 18.37
C ASP A 579 18.32 1.63 18.96
N GLY A 580 17.93 2.59 18.11
CA GLY A 580 17.09 3.72 18.46
C GLY A 580 17.84 4.93 19.00
N GLU A 581 19.18 4.92 19.02
CA GLU A 581 19.96 6.09 19.41
C GLU A 581 19.71 7.27 18.46
N THR A 582 19.67 7.02 17.14
CA THR A 582 19.33 8.00 16.10
C THR A 582 18.44 7.41 15.02
N TRP A 583 17.54 8.24 14.47
CA TRP A 583 16.60 7.87 13.42
C TRP A 583 16.79 8.73 12.16
N ASP A 584 16.81 8.07 11.01
CA ASP A 584 16.83 8.70 9.70
C ASP A 584 15.46 8.58 9.03
N LYS A 585 15.07 9.61 8.26
CA LYS A 585 13.87 9.54 7.42
C LYS A 585 14.05 8.47 6.34
N PHE A 586 13.09 7.56 6.23
CA PHE A 586 13.16 6.41 5.33
C PHE A 586 11.91 6.32 4.43
N GLN A 587 11.63 7.40 3.70
CA GLN A 587 10.40 7.51 2.90
C GLN A 587 10.50 6.91 1.50
N GLN A 588 11.65 7.05 0.83
CA GLN A 588 11.84 6.63 -0.57
C GLN A 588 10.69 7.13 -1.48
N ASN A 589 10.03 6.23 -2.23
CA ASN A 589 8.87 6.51 -3.08
C ASN A 589 7.52 6.19 -2.42
N LEU A 590 7.50 5.80 -1.14
CA LEU A 590 6.27 5.57 -0.39
C LEU A 590 5.53 6.91 -0.25
N PRO A 591 4.20 6.99 -0.48
CA PRO A 591 3.43 8.21 -0.22
C PRO A 591 3.45 8.57 1.27
N VAL A 592 3.36 9.87 1.59
CA VAL A 592 3.16 10.31 2.98
C VAL A 592 1.75 9.93 3.40
N THR A 593 1.65 8.89 4.23
CA THR A 593 0.39 8.32 4.71
C THR A 593 0.64 7.62 6.05
N PRO A 594 -0.39 7.37 6.88
CA PRO A 594 -0.22 6.56 8.08
C PRO A 594 0.27 5.15 7.75
N ILE A 595 1.34 4.76 8.42
CA ILE A 595 1.92 3.42 8.36
C ILE A 595 1.32 2.62 9.50
N THR A 596 0.45 1.66 9.18
CA THR A 596 -0.39 0.99 10.18
C THR A 596 0.30 -0.21 10.82
N ASP A 597 1.11 -0.95 10.04
CA ASP A 597 1.87 -2.10 10.53
C ASP A 597 3.05 -2.43 9.60
N LEU A 598 4.01 -3.20 10.12
CA LEU A 598 5.24 -3.61 9.46
C LEU A 598 5.52 -5.09 9.73
N LYS A 599 6.02 -5.79 8.71
CA LYS A 599 6.57 -7.16 8.79
C LYS A 599 7.88 -7.24 8.02
N ILE A 600 8.88 -7.89 8.63
CA ILE A 600 10.11 -8.25 7.94
C ILE A 600 10.06 -9.74 7.66
N PHE A 601 10.09 -10.12 6.39
CA PHE A 601 9.96 -11.52 6.00
C PHE A 601 10.82 -11.83 4.78
N ARG A 602 11.64 -12.87 4.88
CA ARG A 602 12.50 -13.38 3.77
C ARG A 602 13.32 -12.31 3.05
N GLY A 603 13.81 -11.30 3.78
CA GLY A 603 14.62 -10.23 3.19
C GLY A 603 13.81 -9.07 2.65
N ASP A 604 12.48 -9.06 2.80
CA ASP A 604 11.62 -7.95 2.39
C ASP A 604 11.08 -7.19 3.61
N LEU A 605 10.86 -5.88 3.45
CA LEU A 605 10.11 -5.05 4.39
C LEU A 605 8.70 -4.81 3.84
N VAL A 606 7.73 -5.46 4.47
CA VAL A 606 6.32 -5.45 4.10
C VAL A 606 5.56 -4.44 4.97
N ILE A 607 4.75 -3.61 4.33
CA ILE A 607 4.14 -2.42 4.93
C ILE A 607 2.64 -2.41 4.61
N SER A 608 1.80 -2.20 5.62
CA SER A 608 0.40 -1.78 5.41
C SER A 608 0.25 -0.28 5.62
N THR A 609 -0.62 0.32 4.82
CA THR A 609 -0.90 1.76 4.88
C THR A 609 -2.39 2.02 5.00
N MET A 610 -2.74 3.20 5.51
CA MET A 610 -4.12 3.68 5.46
C MET A 610 -4.34 4.46 4.16
N GLY A 611 -4.99 3.84 3.17
CA GLY A 611 -5.43 4.49 1.93
C GLY A 611 -4.46 4.36 0.74
N ARG A 612 -3.36 3.58 0.86
CA ARG A 612 -2.41 3.31 -0.24
C ARG A 612 -2.02 1.83 -0.37
N GLY A 613 -2.82 0.94 0.22
CA GLY A 613 -2.65 -0.52 0.11
C GLY A 613 -1.37 -1.05 0.76
N PHE A 614 -0.95 -2.24 0.29
CA PHE A 614 0.31 -2.85 0.71
C PHE A 614 1.49 -2.29 -0.08
N TRP A 615 2.64 -2.22 0.58
CA TRP A 615 3.93 -1.94 -0.04
C TRP A 615 4.95 -2.99 0.38
N ILE A 616 5.85 -3.32 -0.54
CA ILE A 616 6.99 -4.19 -0.29
C ILE A 616 8.22 -3.41 -0.74
N LEU A 617 9.13 -3.13 0.20
CA LEU A 617 10.50 -2.81 -0.17
C LEU A 617 11.22 -4.16 -0.30
N ASP A 618 11.40 -4.56 -1.55
CA ASP A 618 12.07 -5.79 -1.93
C ASP A 618 13.56 -5.72 -1.55
N ASN A 619 14.05 -6.80 -0.93
CA ASN A 619 15.45 -7.00 -0.60
C ASN A 619 16.09 -5.84 0.20
N ILE A 620 16.00 -5.93 1.52
CA ILE A 620 16.65 -5.05 2.50
C ILE A 620 18.04 -5.55 2.91
N THR A 621 18.64 -6.50 2.20
CA THR A 621 19.91 -7.15 2.60
C THR A 621 21.09 -6.18 2.63
N SER A 622 21.10 -5.13 1.82
CA SER A 622 22.09 -4.06 1.92
C SER A 622 22.00 -3.27 3.23
N LEU A 623 20.79 -3.05 3.77
CA LEU A 623 20.58 -2.35 5.04
C LEU A 623 21.10 -3.12 6.26
N ARG A 624 21.28 -4.44 6.13
CA ARG A 624 21.82 -5.32 7.18
C ARG A 624 23.35 -5.36 7.21
N GLN A 625 24.02 -4.79 6.20
CA GLN A 625 25.47 -4.81 6.11
C GLN A 625 26.07 -3.57 6.79
N GLN A 626 27.03 -3.77 7.70
CA GLN A 626 27.62 -2.71 8.52
C GLN A 626 28.14 -1.51 7.71
N GLN A 627 28.58 -1.75 6.47
CA GLN A 627 29.09 -0.73 5.58
C GLN A 627 28.05 0.32 5.20
N ILE A 628 26.74 0.01 5.28
CA ILE A 628 25.66 0.96 4.96
C ILE A 628 25.75 2.23 5.82
N SER A 629 26.24 2.11 7.06
CA SER A 629 26.36 3.22 8.00
C SER A 629 27.71 3.97 7.91
N ASP A 630 28.64 3.53 7.06
CA ASP A 630 29.96 4.16 6.87
C ASP A 630 30.33 4.33 5.38
N LEU A 631 29.34 4.67 4.55
CA LEU A 631 29.54 4.98 3.13
C LEU A 631 30.16 6.39 2.99
N LYS A 632 31.50 6.44 3.01
CA LYS A 632 32.28 7.68 2.82
C LYS A 632 32.69 7.85 1.35
N ASN A 633 33.99 7.98 1.08
CA ASN A 633 34.54 8.32 -0.24
C ASN A 633 35.01 7.09 -1.04
N THR A 634 34.60 5.89 -0.65
CA THR A 634 35.03 4.63 -1.29
C THR A 634 33.82 3.94 -1.90
N PRO A 635 33.88 3.51 -3.18
CA PRO A 635 32.82 2.69 -3.75
C PRO A 635 32.68 1.37 -2.97
N TYR A 636 31.48 0.80 -2.97
CA TYR A 636 31.24 -0.47 -2.28
C TYR A 636 30.21 -1.31 -3.02
N LEU A 637 30.46 -2.60 -3.15
CA LEU A 637 29.49 -3.57 -3.64
C LEU A 637 28.95 -4.36 -2.44
N PHE A 638 27.66 -4.22 -2.18
CA PHE A 638 26.99 -4.97 -1.13
C PHE A 638 26.84 -6.43 -1.56
N LYS A 639 26.95 -7.35 -0.59
CA LYS A 639 26.69 -8.76 -0.83
C LYS A 639 25.22 -8.95 -1.26
N PRO A 640 24.95 -9.52 -2.45
CA PRO A 640 23.59 -9.85 -2.86
C PRO A 640 22.99 -10.96 -1.99
N ASP A 641 21.66 -10.96 -1.88
CA ASP A 641 20.92 -12.01 -1.16
C ASP A 641 20.79 -13.29 -2.01
N THR A 642 20.43 -14.40 -1.36
CA THR A 642 20.06 -15.63 -2.04
C THR A 642 18.83 -15.38 -2.92
N THR A 643 18.96 -15.63 -4.21
CA THR A 643 17.91 -15.37 -5.20
C THR A 643 17.24 -16.68 -5.61
N ILE A 644 15.91 -16.72 -5.57
CA ILE A 644 15.16 -17.85 -6.09
C ILE A 644 15.02 -17.71 -7.60
N ARG A 645 15.35 -18.79 -8.31
CA ARG A 645 15.21 -18.93 -9.76
C ARG A 645 13.74 -19.04 -10.17
N TYR A 646 13.01 -17.94 -10.05
CA TYR A 646 11.58 -17.89 -10.30
C TYR A 646 11.24 -17.76 -11.78
N ARG A 647 10.28 -18.54 -12.28
CA ARG A 647 9.71 -18.36 -13.62
C ARG A 647 8.25 -17.92 -13.50
N TYR A 648 7.96 -16.77 -14.10
CA TYR A 648 6.62 -16.19 -14.05
C TYR A 648 5.64 -17.10 -14.80
N PRO A 649 4.46 -17.36 -14.23
CA PRO A 649 3.37 -17.94 -15.00
C PRO A 649 2.99 -16.99 -16.15
N ASN A 650 2.53 -17.56 -17.27
CA ASN A 650 2.10 -16.76 -18.42
C ASN A 650 0.89 -15.92 -18.05
N VAL A 651 1.08 -14.60 -18.03
CA VAL A 651 0.01 -13.62 -17.84
C VAL A 651 0.21 -12.48 -18.84
N SER A 652 -0.79 -12.23 -19.69
CA SER A 652 -0.74 -11.20 -20.73
C SER A 652 -1.95 -10.29 -20.63
N SER A 653 -1.78 -9.13 -20.00
CA SER A 653 -2.75 -8.02 -20.11
C SER A 653 -2.12 -6.69 -19.74
N ARG A 654 -2.65 -5.62 -20.34
CA ARG A 654 -2.36 -4.23 -19.96
C ARG A 654 -3.02 -3.82 -18.64
N THR A 655 -3.98 -4.59 -18.15
CA THR A 655 -4.71 -4.36 -16.90
C THR A 655 -4.21 -5.22 -15.74
N PHE A 656 -3.18 -6.03 -15.97
CA PHE A 656 -2.57 -6.88 -14.95
C PHE A 656 -1.59 -6.06 -14.10
N PRO A 657 -1.48 -6.31 -12.77
CA PRO A 657 -0.48 -5.64 -11.95
C PRO A 657 0.94 -5.89 -12.47
N ASN A 658 1.76 -4.85 -12.51
CA ASN A 658 3.17 -4.99 -12.85
C ASN A 658 3.92 -5.53 -11.64
N TYR A 659 4.44 -6.75 -11.76
CA TYR A 659 5.34 -7.33 -10.76
C TYR A 659 6.80 -7.12 -11.20
N PRO A 660 7.75 -7.01 -10.24
CA PRO A 660 9.18 -6.98 -10.58
C PRO A 660 9.55 -8.23 -11.38
N SER A 661 10.57 -8.19 -12.24
CA SER A 661 11.06 -9.42 -12.91
C SER A 661 11.94 -10.23 -11.98
N THR A 662 12.07 -11.54 -12.20
CA THR A 662 13.08 -12.36 -11.51
C THR A 662 14.47 -11.80 -11.79
N SER A 663 15.14 -11.32 -10.76
CA SER A 663 16.47 -10.75 -10.89
C SER A 663 17.31 -11.01 -9.64
N VAL A 664 18.62 -11.05 -9.83
CA VAL A 664 19.58 -10.90 -8.74
C VAL A 664 19.75 -9.40 -8.52
N ILE A 665 19.29 -8.93 -7.37
CA ILE A 665 19.41 -7.54 -6.95
C ILE A 665 20.81 -7.31 -6.37
N MET A 666 21.53 -6.36 -6.96
CA MET A 666 22.86 -5.96 -6.55
C MET A 666 22.87 -4.47 -6.20
N ASP A 667 22.99 -4.18 -4.92
CA ASP A 667 23.15 -2.81 -4.44
C ASP A 667 24.63 -2.43 -4.38
N PHE A 668 24.94 -1.19 -4.76
CA PHE A 668 26.29 -0.65 -4.67
C PHE A 668 26.28 0.84 -4.41
N PHE A 669 27.35 1.34 -3.80
CA PHE A 669 27.54 2.75 -3.49
C PHE A 669 28.62 3.35 -4.38
N ILE A 670 28.35 4.53 -4.95
CA ILE A 670 29.30 5.33 -5.73
C ILE A 670 29.53 6.67 -5.01
N PRO A 671 30.78 7.02 -4.65
CA PRO A 671 31.06 8.29 -4.00
C PRO A 671 30.96 9.47 -4.97
N GLU A 672 30.69 10.66 -4.43
CA GLU A 672 30.72 11.90 -5.20
C GLU A 672 32.07 12.13 -5.88
N GLY A 673 32.06 12.69 -7.09
CA GLY A 673 33.28 12.99 -7.85
C GLY A 673 33.93 11.80 -8.55
N THR A 674 33.33 10.61 -8.50
CA THR A 674 33.72 9.47 -9.34
C THR A 674 33.64 9.87 -10.83
N LYS A 675 34.73 9.64 -11.58
CA LYS A 675 34.83 9.98 -13.01
C LYS A 675 35.14 8.73 -13.83
N GLY A 676 34.47 8.61 -14.98
CA GLY A 676 34.51 7.41 -15.82
C GLY A 676 33.46 6.40 -15.37
N GLY A 677 32.75 5.80 -16.33
CA GLY A 677 31.72 4.80 -16.04
C GLY A 677 32.23 3.59 -15.26
N ILE A 678 31.31 2.89 -14.63
CA ILE A 678 31.50 1.64 -13.89
C ILE A 678 31.27 0.40 -14.76
N GLN A 679 31.87 -0.72 -14.35
CA GLN A 679 31.70 -2.04 -14.94
C GLN A 679 31.25 -3.04 -13.87
N LEU A 680 30.26 -3.87 -14.20
CA LEU A 680 29.80 -4.98 -13.36
C LEU A 680 29.98 -6.30 -14.11
N GLU A 681 30.72 -7.25 -13.54
CA GLU A 681 30.91 -8.60 -14.08
C GLU A 681 30.18 -9.63 -13.22
N ILE A 682 29.48 -10.56 -13.87
CA ILE A 682 28.90 -11.74 -13.23
C ILE A 682 29.74 -12.95 -13.63
N LEU A 683 30.34 -13.62 -12.65
CA LEU A 683 31.25 -14.73 -12.85
C LEU A 683 30.65 -16.03 -12.29
N ASN A 684 30.99 -17.15 -12.91
CA ASN A 684 30.76 -18.47 -12.32
C ASN A 684 31.84 -18.80 -11.26
N THR A 685 31.73 -19.98 -10.64
CA THR A 685 32.70 -20.47 -9.63
C THR A 685 34.12 -20.64 -10.17
N ASN A 686 34.29 -20.83 -11.48
CA ASN A 686 35.59 -20.91 -12.15
C ASN A 686 36.18 -19.53 -12.51
N LYS A 687 35.53 -18.44 -12.07
CA LYS A 687 35.85 -17.04 -12.42
C LYS A 687 35.73 -16.72 -13.91
N GLU A 688 34.94 -17.49 -14.65
CA GLU A 688 34.61 -17.20 -16.04
C GLU A 688 33.44 -16.22 -16.09
N ALA A 689 33.57 -15.15 -16.88
CA ALA A 689 32.55 -14.12 -17.00
C ALA A 689 31.36 -14.60 -17.84
N LEU A 690 30.17 -14.63 -17.23
CA LEU A 690 28.90 -14.94 -17.87
C LEU A 690 28.28 -13.68 -18.51
N ALA A 691 28.47 -12.53 -17.87
CA ALA A 691 28.04 -11.23 -18.36
C ALA A 691 29.00 -10.14 -17.86
N THR A 692 29.34 -9.19 -18.73
CA THR A 692 29.97 -7.93 -18.38
C THR A 692 29.05 -6.80 -18.82
N ILE A 693 28.60 -6.02 -17.84
CA ILE A 693 27.71 -4.87 -18.02
C ILE A 693 28.53 -3.59 -17.84
N LEU A 694 28.43 -2.69 -18.81
CA LEU A 694 29.05 -1.37 -18.77
C LEU A 694 27.98 -0.29 -18.62
N SER A 695 28.26 0.73 -17.81
CA SER A 695 27.40 1.92 -17.67
C SER A 695 27.54 2.89 -18.85
N ASP A 696 28.73 2.98 -19.45
CA ASP A 696 29.00 3.87 -20.59
C ASP A 696 29.49 3.10 -21.82
N SER A 697 28.81 3.33 -22.94
CA SER A 697 29.17 2.79 -24.26
C SER A 697 30.54 3.24 -24.78
N THR A 698 31.08 4.38 -24.35
CA THR A 698 32.42 4.81 -24.77
C THR A 698 33.54 3.89 -24.22
N GLN A 699 33.21 3.10 -23.18
CA GLN A 699 34.11 2.12 -22.58
C GLN A 699 34.19 0.81 -23.37
N LEU A 700 33.32 0.62 -24.36
CA LEU A 700 33.49 -0.41 -25.39
C LEU A 700 34.69 0.01 -26.28
N LYS A 701 35.92 -0.19 -25.80
CA LYS A 701 37.13 0.06 -26.62
C LYS A 701 36.97 -0.65 -27.98
N SER A 702 37.17 0.08 -29.07
CA SER A 702 37.01 -0.34 -30.47
C SER A 702 38.02 -1.39 -30.96
N SER A 703 38.54 -2.25 -30.07
CA SER A 703 39.63 -3.18 -30.39
C SER A 703 39.47 -4.53 -29.71
N VAL A 704 38.26 -5.09 -29.72
CA VAL A 704 38.10 -6.54 -29.68
C VAL A 704 37.79 -6.96 -31.10
N LYS A 705 38.80 -7.46 -31.83
CA LYS A 705 38.52 -8.34 -32.97
C LYS A 705 37.64 -9.45 -32.42
N GLU A 706 36.41 -9.54 -32.90
CA GLU A 706 35.61 -10.76 -32.82
C GLU A 706 36.47 -11.86 -33.44
N VAL A 707 37.12 -12.67 -32.61
CA VAL A 707 37.69 -13.94 -33.07
C VAL A 707 36.51 -14.89 -33.19
N GLU A 708 36.13 -15.18 -34.43
CA GLU A 708 35.32 -16.35 -34.77
C GLU A 708 36.09 -17.60 -34.36
N ASP A 709 35.87 -18.04 -33.13
CA ASP A 709 36.01 -19.42 -32.75
C ASP A 709 34.85 -19.78 -31.83
N MET A 710 33.84 -20.46 -32.39
CA MET A 710 32.66 -20.91 -31.64
C MET A 710 32.96 -22.05 -30.67
N GLN A 711 34.22 -22.49 -30.54
CA GLN A 711 34.66 -23.46 -29.54
C GLN A 711 35.21 -22.81 -28.25
N LEU A 712 35.43 -21.48 -28.23
CA LEU A 712 35.96 -20.76 -27.06
C LEU A 712 34.90 -19.83 -26.46
N SER A 713 34.74 -19.92 -25.13
CA SER A 713 33.83 -19.12 -24.29
C SER A 713 33.92 -17.62 -24.58
N GLN A 714 33.06 -17.10 -25.46
CA GLN A 714 32.97 -15.67 -25.74
C GLN A 714 32.35 -14.94 -24.54
N ILE A 715 33.06 -13.96 -24.00
CA ILE A 715 32.56 -13.07 -22.95
C ILE A 715 31.49 -12.14 -23.54
N LEU A 716 30.26 -12.23 -23.04
CA LEU A 716 29.20 -11.28 -23.35
C LEU A 716 29.52 -9.92 -22.73
N ARG A 717 29.75 -8.90 -23.56
CA ARG A 717 29.84 -7.50 -23.13
C ARG A 717 28.67 -6.72 -23.71
N PHE A 718 27.90 -6.08 -22.85
CA PHE A 718 26.85 -5.18 -23.30
C PHE A 718 26.75 -3.96 -22.41
N VAL A 719 26.20 -2.89 -22.98
CA VAL A 719 25.87 -1.67 -22.25
C VAL A 719 24.42 -1.81 -21.78
N ASP A 720 24.19 -1.58 -20.50
CA ASP A 720 22.85 -1.46 -19.93
C ASP A 720 22.76 -0.11 -19.22
N SER A 721 21.92 0.77 -19.75
CA SER A 721 21.69 2.09 -19.16
C SER A 721 21.07 2.04 -17.77
N LYS A 722 20.60 0.87 -17.31
CA LYS A 722 20.15 0.65 -15.93
C LYS A 722 21.30 0.53 -14.94
N LEU A 723 22.53 0.26 -15.38
CA LEU A 723 23.70 0.31 -14.52
C LEU A 723 24.08 1.78 -14.31
N GLU A 724 23.43 2.42 -13.35
CA GLU A 724 23.65 3.82 -13.03
C GLU A 724 24.99 4.03 -12.31
N ASP A 725 25.73 5.07 -12.69
CA ASP A 725 26.99 5.50 -12.06
C ASP A 725 26.81 6.80 -11.25
N LYS A 726 25.57 7.08 -10.82
CA LYS A 726 25.23 8.28 -10.06
C LYS A 726 25.83 8.22 -8.65
N PRO A 727 26.31 9.34 -8.09
CA PRO A 727 26.69 9.40 -6.68
C PRO A 727 25.55 8.95 -5.76
N GLY A 728 25.87 8.17 -4.74
CA GLY A 728 24.93 7.59 -3.79
C GLY A 728 24.75 6.08 -3.93
N LEU A 729 23.68 5.57 -3.32
CA LEU A 729 23.26 4.17 -3.44
C LEU A 729 22.56 3.93 -4.78
N ASN A 730 22.97 2.88 -5.46
CA ASN A 730 22.42 2.43 -6.74
C ASN A 730 22.05 0.95 -6.63
N ARG A 731 21.05 0.53 -7.40
CA ARG A 731 20.57 -0.85 -7.50
C ARG A 731 20.63 -1.31 -8.95
N PHE A 732 21.22 -2.48 -9.19
CA PHE A 732 21.21 -3.14 -10.49
C PHE A 732 20.56 -4.51 -10.40
N GLU A 733 19.70 -4.82 -11.37
CA GLU A 733 18.96 -6.07 -11.45
C GLU A 733 19.47 -6.90 -12.63
N TRP A 734 20.18 -8.00 -12.35
CA TRP A 734 20.55 -8.95 -13.39
C TRP A 734 19.46 -10.00 -13.55
N ASP A 735 18.94 -10.20 -14.76
CA ASP A 735 17.81 -11.09 -15.08
C ASP A 735 18.14 -12.61 -15.07
N LEU A 736 19.28 -12.98 -14.49
CA LEU A 736 19.85 -14.33 -14.44
C LEU A 736 20.21 -14.90 -15.82
N ARG A 737 20.17 -14.13 -16.92
CA ARG A 737 20.37 -14.68 -18.27
C ARG A 737 21.83 -14.68 -18.71
N GLN A 738 22.17 -15.74 -19.44
CA GLN A 738 23.40 -15.92 -20.19
C GLN A 738 23.17 -15.62 -21.69
N LYS A 739 24.14 -15.97 -22.53
CA LYS A 739 24.16 -15.65 -23.97
C LYS A 739 22.99 -16.25 -24.73
N GLY A 740 22.27 -15.39 -25.45
CA GLY A 740 21.24 -15.80 -26.42
C GLY A 740 21.81 -16.00 -27.81
N ALA A 741 20.95 -16.32 -28.77
CA ALA A 741 21.36 -16.52 -30.16
C ALA A 741 21.72 -15.21 -30.87
N TRP A 742 22.58 -15.29 -31.88
CA TRP A 742 22.84 -14.18 -32.79
C TRP A 742 21.55 -13.75 -33.49
N VAL A 743 21.38 -12.45 -33.68
CA VAL A 743 20.39 -11.87 -34.59
C VAL A 743 21.01 -10.70 -35.35
N LYS A 744 20.47 -10.43 -36.53
CA LYS A 744 20.92 -9.34 -37.41
C LYS A 744 20.85 -7.97 -36.74
N ASP A 745 19.79 -7.75 -35.97
CA ASP A 745 19.56 -6.53 -35.18
C ASP A 745 20.56 -6.44 -34.00
N GLU A 746 21.50 -5.50 -34.10
CA GLU A 746 22.56 -5.27 -33.12
C GLU A 746 22.03 -5.06 -31.70
N LYS A 747 20.85 -4.43 -31.54
CA LYS A 747 20.30 -4.17 -30.20
C LYS A 747 19.82 -5.42 -29.47
N ARG A 748 19.51 -6.48 -30.22
CA ARG A 748 18.98 -7.76 -29.73
C ARG A 748 19.96 -8.91 -29.84
N ARG A 749 21.09 -8.71 -30.54
CA ARG A 749 22.11 -9.73 -30.78
C ARG A 749 22.62 -10.30 -29.45
N TYR A 750 22.58 -11.63 -29.34
CA TYR A 750 23.03 -12.38 -28.16
C TYR A 750 22.30 -12.10 -26.83
N LYS A 751 21.15 -11.40 -26.87
CA LYS A 751 20.29 -11.19 -25.69
C LYS A 751 19.26 -12.32 -25.55
N ASN A 752 18.62 -12.39 -24.38
CA ASN A 752 17.55 -13.35 -24.06
C ASN A 752 17.98 -14.83 -24.11
N GLY A 753 19.18 -15.14 -23.64
CA GLY A 753 19.60 -16.54 -23.46
C GLY A 753 18.86 -17.24 -22.33
N PRO A 754 19.20 -18.52 -22.08
CA PRO A 754 18.65 -19.25 -20.97
C PRO A 754 19.07 -18.58 -19.67
N MET A 755 18.27 -18.73 -18.63
CA MET A 755 18.70 -18.29 -17.32
C MET A 755 19.72 -19.30 -16.75
N VAL A 756 20.61 -18.88 -15.86
CA VAL A 756 21.66 -19.74 -15.29
C VAL A 756 21.12 -20.79 -14.31
N ALA A 757 21.84 -21.90 -14.16
CA ALA A 757 21.44 -22.98 -13.24
C ALA A 757 21.52 -22.55 -11.77
N PRO A 758 20.77 -23.17 -10.85
CA PRO A 758 20.98 -22.99 -9.42
C PRO A 758 22.43 -23.28 -9.00
N GLY A 759 23.04 -22.39 -8.24
CA GLY A 759 24.44 -22.49 -7.83
C GLY A 759 25.02 -21.19 -7.30
N THR A 760 26.32 -21.19 -7.05
CA THR A 760 27.07 -20.02 -6.54
C THR A 760 27.68 -19.22 -7.69
N TYR A 761 27.60 -17.90 -7.59
CA TYR A 761 28.12 -16.94 -8.56
C TYR A 761 28.84 -15.80 -7.83
N ILE A 762 29.59 -14.99 -8.59
CA ILE A 762 30.34 -13.85 -8.06
C ILE A 762 29.93 -12.60 -8.83
N ALA A 763 29.53 -11.55 -8.12
CA ALA A 763 29.38 -10.20 -8.67
C ALA A 763 30.67 -9.43 -8.44
N LYS A 764 31.20 -8.79 -9.49
CA LYS A 764 32.41 -7.99 -9.43
C LYS A 764 32.16 -6.59 -9.97
N LEU A 765 32.18 -5.59 -9.10
CA LEU A 765 32.07 -4.18 -9.47
C LEU A 765 33.46 -3.58 -9.66
N THR A 766 33.68 -2.88 -10.77
CA THR A 766 34.91 -2.14 -11.05
C THR A 766 34.58 -0.66 -11.20
N VAL A 767 35.23 0.19 -10.39
CA VAL A 767 35.08 1.66 -10.39
C VAL A 767 36.47 2.26 -10.49
N GLY A 768 36.79 2.83 -11.66
CA GLY A 768 38.16 3.28 -11.95
C GLY A 768 39.16 2.12 -11.90
N GLU A 769 40.15 2.21 -11.01
CA GLU A 769 41.17 1.16 -10.81
C GLU A 769 40.83 0.18 -9.67
N GLN A 770 39.73 0.41 -8.96
CA GLN A 770 39.30 -0.41 -7.83
C GLN A 770 38.30 -1.47 -8.27
N PHE A 771 38.36 -2.66 -7.68
CA PHE A 771 37.37 -3.71 -7.88
C PHE A 771 36.92 -4.34 -6.56
N PHE A 772 35.66 -4.76 -6.52
CA PHE A 772 34.98 -5.32 -5.35
C PHE A 772 34.25 -6.60 -5.77
N GLU A 773 34.48 -7.71 -5.09
CA GLU A 773 33.88 -9.00 -5.39
C GLU A 773 32.95 -9.45 -4.24
N GLN A 774 31.76 -9.95 -4.58
CA GLN A 774 30.82 -10.54 -3.64
C GLN A 774 30.24 -11.84 -4.20
N SER A 775 30.28 -12.91 -3.41
CA SER A 775 29.63 -14.18 -3.76
C SER A 775 28.14 -14.17 -3.42
N PHE A 776 27.31 -14.73 -4.29
CA PHE A 776 25.87 -14.90 -4.06
C PHE A 776 25.39 -16.26 -4.56
N GLU A 777 24.19 -16.66 -4.13
CA GLU A 777 23.60 -17.96 -4.45
C GLU A 777 22.29 -17.80 -5.20
N ILE A 778 22.09 -18.65 -6.21
CA ILE A 778 20.81 -18.83 -6.88
C ILE A 778 20.28 -20.22 -6.51
N VAL A 779 19.09 -20.28 -5.92
CA VAL A 779 18.43 -21.53 -5.53
C VAL A 779 17.24 -21.87 -6.44
N MET A 780 16.85 -23.13 -6.46
CA MET A 780 15.70 -23.59 -7.26
C MET A 780 14.38 -23.04 -6.68
N ASP A 781 13.38 -22.85 -7.52
CA ASP A 781 12.01 -22.57 -7.06
C ASP A 781 11.49 -23.82 -6.31
N PRO A 782 11.10 -23.70 -5.03
CA PRO A 782 10.67 -24.86 -4.22
C PRO A 782 9.44 -25.56 -4.82
N ARG A 783 8.59 -24.86 -5.58
CA ARG A 783 7.42 -25.47 -6.24
C ARG A 783 7.83 -26.35 -7.42
N VAL A 784 8.91 -25.97 -8.10
CA VAL A 784 9.49 -26.76 -9.21
C VAL A 784 10.17 -28.00 -8.67
N GLU A 785 10.83 -27.88 -7.51
CA GLU A 785 11.39 -29.02 -6.77
C GLU A 785 10.30 -29.99 -6.31
N GLU A 786 9.21 -29.49 -5.72
CA GLU A 786 8.07 -30.30 -5.28
C GLU A 786 7.38 -31.01 -6.46
N ALA A 787 7.39 -30.41 -7.66
CA ALA A 787 6.93 -31.04 -8.89
C ALA A 787 7.86 -32.13 -9.44
N GLY A 788 9.02 -32.36 -8.80
CA GLY A 788 9.94 -33.46 -9.11
C GLY A 788 11.10 -33.12 -10.06
N ILE A 789 11.29 -31.85 -10.42
CA ILE A 789 12.44 -31.41 -11.23
C ILE A 789 13.66 -31.24 -10.34
N LYS A 790 14.82 -31.72 -10.81
CA LYS A 790 16.09 -31.62 -10.10
C LYS A 790 17.02 -30.59 -10.73
N LYS A 791 18.02 -30.17 -9.98
CA LYS A 791 19.08 -29.28 -10.47
C LYS A 791 19.76 -29.86 -11.71
N GLU A 792 20.05 -31.15 -11.74
CA GLU A 792 20.71 -31.83 -12.86
C GLU A 792 19.85 -31.81 -14.14
N ASP A 793 18.52 -31.81 -14.00
CA ASP A 793 17.60 -31.69 -15.13
C ASP A 793 17.69 -30.28 -15.76
N ILE A 794 17.74 -29.24 -14.92
CA ILE A 794 17.92 -27.84 -15.35
C ILE A 794 19.28 -27.67 -16.03
N GLU A 795 20.35 -28.24 -15.48
CA GLU A 795 21.68 -28.20 -16.10
C GLU A 795 21.68 -28.89 -17.47
N THR A 796 21.08 -30.07 -17.56
CA THR A 796 20.92 -30.82 -18.83
C THR A 796 20.11 -30.03 -19.85
N GLN A 797 19.03 -29.38 -19.41
CA GLN A 797 18.19 -28.51 -20.23
C GLN A 797 18.98 -27.32 -20.77
N ILE A 798 19.77 -26.64 -19.92
CA ILE A 798 20.61 -25.50 -20.32
C ILE A 798 21.67 -25.93 -21.34
N LEU A 799 22.32 -27.08 -21.14
CA LEU A 799 23.27 -27.62 -22.11
C LEU A 799 22.62 -27.85 -23.49
N MET A 800 21.38 -28.36 -23.51
CA MET A 800 20.63 -28.51 -24.75
C MET A 800 20.23 -27.16 -25.36
N GLN A 801 19.76 -26.21 -24.55
CA GLN A 801 19.42 -24.85 -24.99
C GLN A 801 20.62 -24.17 -25.66
N ASN A 802 21.81 -24.29 -25.07
CA ASN A 802 23.04 -23.73 -25.63
C ASN A 802 23.36 -24.35 -27.00
N LYS A 803 23.25 -25.68 -27.16
CA LYS A 803 23.42 -26.33 -28.47
C LYS A 803 22.43 -25.83 -29.52
N VAL A 804 21.16 -25.59 -29.14
CA VAL A 804 20.15 -25.03 -30.05
C VAL A 804 20.46 -23.58 -30.38
N ILE A 805 20.95 -22.79 -29.41
CA ILE A 805 21.35 -21.39 -29.58
C ILE A 805 22.54 -21.25 -30.52
N ASP A 806 23.54 -22.13 -30.41
CA ASP A 806 24.69 -22.15 -31.30
C ASP A 806 24.25 -22.45 -32.73
N LEU A 807 23.45 -23.52 -32.91
CA LEU A 807 22.86 -23.87 -34.21
C LEU A 807 22.02 -22.72 -34.80
N LEU A 808 21.22 -22.05 -33.97
CA LEU A 808 20.40 -20.92 -34.39
C LEU A 808 21.25 -19.71 -34.79
N SER A 809 22.35 -19.47 -34.08
CA SER A 809 23.29 -18.40 -34.37
C SER A 809 23.98 -18.64 -35.71
N GLU A 810 24.51 -19.85 -35.92
CA GLU A 810 25.10 -20.26 -37.19
C GLU A 810 24.12 -20.12 -38.35
N ALA A 811 22.88 -20.58 -38.18
CA ALA A 811 21.86 -20.52 -39.22
C ALA A 811 21.50 -19.08 -39.60
N ARG A 812 21.35 -18.19 -38.62
CA ARG A 812 21.04 -16.77 -38.86
C ARG A 812 22.23 -15.99 -39.43
N MET A 813 23.46 -16.31 -39.03
CA MET A 813 24.65 -15.70 -39.62
C MET A 813 24.78 -16.10 -41.09
N LEU A 814 24.62 -17.39 -41.41
CA LEU A 814 24.61 -17.88 -42.79
C LEU A 814 23.48 -17.22 -43.62
N GLU A 815 22.27 -17.12 -43.05
CA GLU A 815 21.16 -16.40 -43.69
C GLU A 815 21.54 -14.94 -44.01
N ALA A 816 22.11 -14.21 -43.04
CA ALA A 816 22.49 -12.81 -43.23
C ALA A 816 23.62 -12.62 -44.25
N ASP A 817 24.60 -13.52 -44.28
CA ASP A 817 25.69 -13.52 -45.26
C ASP A 817 25.16 -13.79 -46.67
N LEU A 818 24.28 -14.78 -46.82
CA LEU A 818 23.64 -15.10 -48.10
C LEU A 818 22.70 -13.97 -48.57
N GLU A 819 21.98 -13.30 -47.68
CA GLU A 819 21.19 -12.11 -48.04
C GLU A 819 22.07 -10.97 -48.55
N LYS A 820 23.23 -10.75 -47.90
CA LYS A 820 24.22 -9.76 -48.32
C LYS A 820 24.84 -10.14 -49.67
N GLU A 821 25.16 -11.40 -49.87
CA GLU A 821 25.67 -11.95 -51.13
C GLU A 821 24.64 -11.77 -52.25
N ALA A 822 23.40 -12.22 -52.06
CA ALA A 822 22.31 -12.09 -53.02
C ALA A 822 22.10 -10.63 -53.44
N LYS A 823 22.11 -9.69 -52.46
CA LYS A 823 22.00 -8.25 -52.74
C LYS A 823 23.18 -7.73 -53.57
N SER A 824 24.39 -8.24 -53.36
CA SER A 824 25.59 -7.84 -54.12
C SER A 824 25.65 -8.41 -55.54
N LEU A 825 24.99 -9.56 -55.76
CA LEU A 825 24.89 -10.25 -57.05
C LEU A 825 23.70 -9.75 -57.88
N LYS A 826 22.69 -9.14 -57.23
CA LYS A 826 21.57 -8.48 -57.89
C LYS A 826 22.11 -7.45 -58.90
N ASP A 827 21.54 -7.45 -60.11
CA ASP A 827 21.92 -6.60 -61.25
C ASP A 827 23.26 -6.93 -61.95
N LYS A 828 23.97 -8.00 -61.55
CA LYS A 828 25.15 -8.49 -62.28
C LYS A 828 24.73 -9.32 -63.50
N LYS A 829 25.33 -9.03 -64.67
CA LYS A 829 25.02 -9.71 -65.96
C LYS A 829 25.95 -10.88 -66.32
N ALA A 830 27.02 -11.07 -65.55
CA ALA A 830 27.98 -12.16 -65.81
C ALA A 830 27.33 -13.52 -65.46
N LYS A 831 27.47 -14.51 -66.35
CA LYS A 831 26.75 -15.79 -66.29
C LYS A 831 27.03 -16.58 -65.00
N ASP A 832 28.28 -16.54 -64.54
CA ASP A 832 28.74 -17.09 -63.27
C ASP A 832 28.02 -16.45 -62.06
N LYS A 833 27.84 -15.12 -62.09
CA LYS A 833 27.18 -14.37 -61.01
C LYS A 833 25.67 -14.58 -60.97
N VAL A 834 25.02 -14.70 -62.13
CA VAL A 834 23.59 -15.06 -62.22
C VAL A 834 23.37 -16.47 -61.70
N SER A 835 24.21 -17.43 -62.09
CA SER A 835 24.12 -18.81 -61.59
C SER A 835 24.37 -18.91 -60.08
N ARG A 836 25.31 -18.12 -59.54
CA ARG A 836 25.51 -18.03 -58.09
C ARG A 836 24.31 -17.42 -57.38
N LEU A 837 23.70 -16.36 -57.93
CA LEU A 837 22.51 -15.74 -57.37
C LEU A 837 21.35 -16.74 -57.26
N GLU A 838 21.08 -17.52 -58.32
CA GLU A 838 20.02 -18.55 -58.30
C GLU A 838 20.26 -19.60 -57.20
N LYS A 839 21.50 -20.05 -57.03
CA LYS A 839 21.87 -20.99 -55.95
C LYS A 839 21.67 -20.36 -54.57
N VAL A 840 22.16 -19.15 -54.35
CA VAL A 840 22.02 -18.41 -53.09
C VAL A 840 20.54 -18.21 -52.75
N GLU A 841 19.71 -17.83 -53.72
CA GLU A 841 18.26 -17.67 -53.53
C GLU A 841 17.56 -19.01 -53.22
N ALA A 842 18.00 -20.12 -53.84
CA ALA A 842 17.48 -21.45 -53.54
C ALA A 842 17.82 -21.89 -52.10
N VAL A 843 19.03 -21.60 -51.62
CA VAL A 843 19.44 -21.86 -50.23
C VAL A 843 18.71 -20.94 -49.25
N LEU A 844 18.55 -19.65 -49.58
CA LEU A 844 17.79 -18.71 -48.76
C LEU A 844 16.33 -19.15 -48.57
N LYS A 845 15.68 -19.71 -49.59
CA LYS A 845 14.33 -20.29 -49.48
C LYS A 845 14.25 -21.47 -48.50
N GLN A 846 15.36 -22.15 -48.20
CA GLN A 846 15.41 -23.23 -47.21
C GLN A 846 15.63 -22.71 -45.78
N LEU A 847 16.31 -21.56 -45.62
CA LEU A 847 16.62 -20.95 -44.33
C LEU A 847 15.52 -20.03 -43.81
N LYS A 848 15.06 -19.12 -44.68
CA LYS A 848 14.21 -17.97 -44.35
C LYS A 848 12.74 -18.24 -44.67
N SER A 849 11.87 -17.91 -43.72
CA SER A 849 10.41 -17.95 -43.91
C SER A 849 9.95 -16.71 -44.69
N ASP A 850 8.96 -16.87 -45.58
CA ASP A 850 8.36 -15.76 -46.32
C ASP A 850 7.67 -14.75 -45.39
N GLU A 851 7.49 -13.50 -45.86
CA GLU A 851 6.72 -12.49 -45.14
C GLU A 851 5.21 -12.67 -45.40
N GLY A 852 4.38 -12.56 -44.36
CA GLY A 852 2.91 -12.66 -44.49
C GLY A 852 2.22 -13.22 -43.25
N ALA A 853 0.92 -13.46 -43.35
CA ALA A 853 0.17 -14.15 -42.31
C ALA A 853 0.37 -15.67 -42.44
N TYR A 854 0.93 -16.31 -41.40
CA TYR A 854 1.18 -17.75 -41.33
C TYR A 854 2.02 -18.34 -42.49
N PRO A 855 3.19 -17.75 -42.81
CA PRO A 855 4.09 -18.33 -43.81
C PRO A 855 4.59 -19.70 -43.33
N LYS A 856 4.97 -20.56 -44.28
CA LYS A 856 5.58 -21.85 -43.95
C LYS A 856 6.88 -21.61 -43.15
N PRO A 857 7.01 -22.12 -41.91
CA PRO A 857 8.23 -21.92 -41.13
C PRO A 857 9.39 -22.74 -41.70
N MET A 858 10.44 -22.05 -42.14
CA MET A 858 11.67 -22.64 -42.68
C MET A 858 12.72 -22.88 -41.59
N LEU A 859 13.92 -23.32 -41.95
CA LEU A 859 14.88 -23.92 -41.02
C LEU A 859 15.21 -23.03 -39.81
N VAL A 860 15.45 -21.72 -40.01
CA VAL A 860 15.74 -20.78 -38.91
C VAL A 860 14.56 -20.67 -37.94
N SER A 861 13.33 -20.60 -38.47
CA SER A 861 12.11 -20.57 -37.64
C SER A 861 11.90 -21.89 -36.90
N GLN A 862 12.24 -23.03 -37.49
CA GLN A 862 12.15 -24.35 -36.86
C GLN A 862 13.16 -24.53 -35.71
N ILE A 863 14.41 -24.09 -35.90
CA ILE A 863 15.41 -24.10 -34.82
C ILE A 863 14.98 -23.17 -33.68
N SER A 864 14.51 -21.96 -34.02
CA SER A 864 13.97 -21.02 -33.03
C SER A 864 12.75 -21.58 -32.29
N TYR A 865 11.90 -22.36 -32.97
CA TYR A 865 10.75 -23.01 -32.37
C TYR A 865 11.16 -24.09 -31.37
N LEU A 866 12.16 -24.93 -31.71
CA LEU A 866 12.72 -25.89 -30.76
C LEU A 866 13.25 -25.19 -29.51
N LEU A 867 13.98 -24.08 -29.66
CA LEU A 867 14.46 -23.29 -28.52
C LEU A 867 13.31 -22.83 -27.63
N ASN A 868 12.21 -22.34 -28.22
CA ASN A 868 11.02 -21.94 -27.45
C ASN A 868 10.41 -23.11 -26.69
N VAL A 869 10.25 -24.28 -27.33
CA VAL A 869 9.69 -25.50 -26.71
C VAL A 869 10.49 -25.91 -25.46
N ILE A 870 11.81 -25.84 -25.51
CA ILE A 870 12.67 -26.22 -24.39
C ILE A 870 12.97 -25.07 -23.42
N SER A 871 12.40 -23.88 -23.59
CA SER A 871 12.69 -22.71 -22.73
C SER A 871 11.51 -22.23 -21.88
N GLY A 872 10.31 -22.76 -22.12
CA GLY A 872 9.07 -22.30 -21.49
C GLY A 872 8.95 -22.56 -19.99
N ALA A 873 9.58 -23.62 -19.49
CA ALA A 873 9.60 -24.00 -18.07
C ALA A 873 10.96 -24.64 -17.74
N ASP A 874 11.27 -24.82 -16.45
CA ASP A 874 12.31 -25.75 -16.05
C ASP A 874 11.75 -27.17 -16.17
N GLN A 875 12.42 -28.03 -16.95
CA GLN A 875 11.87 -29.33 -17.36
C GLN A 875 12.98 -30.33 -17.71
N VAL A 876 12.66 -31.62 -17.62
CA VAL A 876 13.47 -32.68 -18.26
C VAL A 876 13.29 -32.57 -19.78
N PRO A 877 14.36 -32.40 -20.59
CA PRO A 877 14.22 -32.36 -22.04
C PRO A 877 13.65 -33.68 -22.59
N GLY A 878 12.54 -33.59 -23.32
CA GLY A 878 11.92 -34.76 -23.94
C GLY A 878 12.77 -35.38 -25.05
N LYS A 879 12.57 -36.70 -25.28
CA LYS A 879 13.27 -37.44 -26.34
C LYS A 879 13.08 -36.79 -27.71
N ASP A 880 11.85 -36.43 -28.06
CA ASP A 880 11.54 -35.82 -29.36
C ASP A 880 12.27 -34.49 -29.57
N ALA A 881 12.52 -33.72 -28.51
CA ALA A 881 13.29 -32.48 -28.61
C ALA A 881 14.76 -32.78 -28.95
N THR A 882 15.32 -33.83 -28.33
CA THR A 882 16.70 -34.29 -28.58
C THR A 882 16.88 -34.84 -29.99
N ASP A 883 15.93 -35.68 -30.44
CA ASP A 883 15.90 -36.19 -31.80
C ASP A 883 15.75 -35.04 -32.82
N ARG A 884 14.84 -34.09 -32.53
CA ARG A 884 14.62 -32.92 -33.37
C ARG A 884 15.84 -32.03 -33.49
N LEU A 885 16.63 -31.85 -32.41
CA LEU A 885 17.90 -31.14 -32.48
C LEU A 885 18.86 -31.82 -33.48
N SER A 886 18.99 -33.15 -33.39
CA SER A 886 19.85 -33.93 -34.28
C SER A 886 19.41 -33.81 -35.74
N ASP A 887 18.09 -33.90 -36.00
CA ASP A 887 17.52 -33.70 -37.34
C ASP A 887 17.80 -32.30 -37.90
N LEU A 888 17.63 -31.26 -37.07
CA LEU A 888 17.87 -29.88 -37.47
C LEU A 888 19.36 -29.61 -37.73
N GLN A 889 20.25 -30.20 -36.95
CA GLN A 889 21.70 -30.14 -37.19
C GLN A 889 22.04 -30.81 -38.53
N PHE A 890 21.47 -31.98 -38.83
CA PHE A 890 21.67 -32.65 -40.11
C PHE A 890 21.15 -31.82 -41.28
N GLN A 891 19.93 -31.28 -41.16
CA GLN A 891 19.34 -30.39 -42.18
C GLN A 891 20.19 -29.14 -42.41
N PHE A 892 20.64 -28.49 -41.34
CA PHE A 892 21.49 -27.31 -41.43
C PHE A 892 22.84 -27.59 -42.07
N ASN A 893 23.50 -28.70 -41.72
CA ASN A 893 24.78 -29.08 -42.32
C ASN A 893 24.65 -29.32 -43.84
N LYS A 894 23.55 -29.92 -44.29
CA LYS A 894 23.26 -30.08 -45.72
C LYS A 894 23.09 -28.72 -46.42
N VAL A 895 22.27 -27.83 -45.84
CA VAL A 895 22.05 -26.47 -46.36
C VAL A 895 23.36 -25.65 -46.38
N LYS A 896 24.20 -25.78 -45.35
CA LYS A 896 25.51 -25.13 -45.25
C LYS A 896 26.49 -25.64 -46.32
N GLN A 897 26.41 -26.90 -46.71
CA GLN A 897 27.19 -27.46 -47.82
C GLN A 897 26.68 -26.93 -49.18
N GLU A 898 25.37 -26.96 -49.43
CA GLU A 898 24.75 -26.40 -50.64
C GLU A 898 25.05 -24.90 -50.82
N ALA A 899 25.21 -24.15 -49.72
CA ALA A 899 25.60 -22.75 -49.74
C ALA A 899 27.04 -22.51 -50.23
N LYS A 900 27.94 -23.49 -50.07
CA LYS A 900 29.35 -23.39 -50.49
C LYS A 900 29.56 -23.80 -51.96
N GLU A 901 28.72 -24.69 -52.45
CA GLU A 901 28.70 -25.18 -53.85
C GLU A 901 28.05 -24.17 -54.81
#